data_AF-A0A942P6Z4-F1
#
_entry.id   AF-A0A942P6Z4-F1
#
_cell.length_a   1.000
_cell.length_b   1.000
_cell.length_c   1.000
_cell.angle_alpha   90.00
_cell.angle_beta   90.00
_cell.angle_gamma   90.00
#
_symmetry.space_group_name_H-M   'P 1'
#
loop_
_entity.id
_entity.type
_entity.pdbx_description
1 polymer ?
#
loop_
_entity_poly.entity_id
_entity_poly.type
_entity_poly.pdbx_seq_one_letter_code
_entity_poly.pdbx_strand_id
1 'polypeptide(L)'
;MAHNTQHKQLVFTVKDLCRVCFTCVRECPVKAIRIVNGQAEVISERCIGCGNCVKVCRQEAKVYLKQNEEVLELLQSGKRTAACLAPSFPAEFTEIEDYRILVSMVKTLGFDLVTEVGFGADMAAVAYRELYEKNEGKGIITSDCPAIVFYIEHYQPELVSNLAPVVSPMVAASRFLKQKHGDDLQIVFVGPCIAKKAESDDVHYAITFSELRGLFEQKGIRQENVEPREFDPPHAAKGSVFPISHGLLQNMDVEHDLTKGDVIVAEGRVNFKDAITEFALGKLQVRHLELLCCEGCIMGPGMSKNGNKYERRSCIAKYVAQKMEHLDAEQWQNDMAEAQTIDLSNSFSPMDRRLQKPSSERIAEVLFSMGKNDASDYLDCGACGYDSCVEHAIAIVQGLAENEMCLPFAIEKLHQSVEKLNLSNLELATAREALKQSEKLAHMGQLSAGIAHELNNPLGVITMYSNLLLDETKDTTARGDLELIVEQADRCRKIVGGLLNFARKNQVRHVETNLEKFATRSIQSIVLPENITVDMKVEMNDPFVYIDSDQMMQVLTNLEKNAVEAMPEGGVLTIELKEKRDEVEIHIKDNGTGISEENMEKIFTPFFTTKELGKGTGLGLPLCYGIVKMHQGKINIVSNSMPENGPTGTSFIITLPRNPA
;
A
#
# COMPACT_ATOMS: atom_id res chain seq x y z
N MET A 1 6.74 18.99 -45.72
CA MET A 1 7.05 19.82 -44.54
C MET A 1 7.23 18.86 -43.37
N ALA A 2 8.34 18.93 -42.63
CA ALA A 2 8.56 18.06 -41.48
C ALA A 2 7.46 18.32 -40.44
N HIS A 3 6.71 17.28 -40.05
CA HIS A 3 5.69 17.37 -38.99
C HIS A 3 6.33 17.94 -37.72
N ASN A 4 6.04 19.20 -37.43
CA ASN A 4 6.42 19.83 -36.17
C ASN A 4 5.36 19.50 -35.11
N THR A 5 5.14 18.20 -34.87
CA THR A 5 4.30 17.73 -33.77
C THR A 5 5.06 17.92 -32.47
N GLN A 6 5.09 19.16 -31.97
CA GLN A 6 5.31 19.40 -30.53
C GLN A 6 4.43 18.41 -29.77
N HIS A 7 5.05 17.52 -28.99
CA HIS A 7 4.35 16.43 -28.32
C HIS A 7 3.29 16.97 -27.36
N LYS A 8 2.06 17.11 -27.86
CA LYS A 8 0.90 17.44 -27.04
C LYS A 8 0.69 16.28 -26.07
N GLN A 9 0.74 16.58 -24.77
CA GLN A 9 0.34 15.63 -23.74
C GLN A 9 -1.17 15.37 -23.86
N LEU A 10 -1.54 14.35 -24.65
CA LEU A 10 -2.94 14.04 -24.92
C LEU A 10 -3.67 13.44 -23.73
N VAL A 11 -2.99 12.61 -22.93
CA VAL A 11 -3.58 11.89 -21.79
C VAL A 11 -2.67 12.07 -20.59
N PHE A 12 -3.26 12.35 -19.43
CA PHE A 12 -2.54 12.58 -18.19
C PHE A 12 -3.30 12.03 -16.99
N THR A 13 -2.70 12.09 -15.80
CA THR A 13 -3.26 11.51 -14.57
C THR A 13 -3.49 12.59 -13.52
N VAL A 14 -4.73 12.71 -13.05
CA VAL A 14 -5.07 13.44 -11.83
C VAL A 14 -4.71 12.55 -10.65
N LYS A 15 -3.58 12.83 -10.00
CA LYS A 15 -2.98 11.94 -8.99
C LYS A 15 -3.93 11.70 -7.81
N ASP A 16 -4.61 12.73 -7.33
CA ASP A 16 -5.50 12.68 -6.16
C ASP A 16 -6.71 11.74 -6.31
N LEU A 17 -7.15 11.51 -7.55
CA LEU A 17 -8.26 10.60 -7.85
C LEU A 17 -7.78 9.15 -8.02
N CYS A 18 -6.49 8.92 -8.27
CA CYS A 18 -6.00 7.59 -8.59
C CYS A 18 -5.92 6.72 -7.33
N ARG A 19 -6.51 5.52 -7.41
CA ARG A 19 -6.43 4.50 -6.34
C ARG A 19 -5.52 3.32 -6.71
N VAL A 20 -4.65 3.50 -7.70
CA VAL A 20 -3.54 2.57 -7.99
C VAL A 20 -4.02 1.13 -8.29
N CYS A 21 -5.18 0.96 -8.92
CA CYS A 21 -5.73 -0.36 -9.25
C CYS A 21 -5.06 -1.05 -10.46
N PHE A 22 -4.02 -0.42 -11.04
CA PHE A 22 -3.26 -0.85 -12.23
C PHE A 22 -4.04 -1.21 -13.50
N THR A 23 -5.36 -1.06 -13.52
CA THR A 23 -6.20 -1.39 -14.69
C THR A 23 -5.74 -0.62 -15.92
N CYS A 24 -5.40 0.66 -15.77
CA CYS A 24 -4.87 1.47 -16.86
C CYS A 24 -3.53 0.94 -17.44
N VAL A 25 -2.64 0.39 -16.60
CA VAL A 25 -1.36 -0.23 -17.03
C VAL A 25 -1.65 -1.49 -17.85
N ARG A 26 -2.55 -2.34 -17.35
CA ARG A 26 -3.00 -3.57 -18.04
C ARG A 26 -3.58 -3.26 -19.42
N GLU A 27 -4.43 -2.24 -19.47
CA GLU A 27 -5.22 -1.88 -20.63
C GLU A 27 -4.45 -0.99 -21.64
N CYS A 28 -3.24 -0.54 -21.32
CA CYS A 28 -2.42 0.24 -22.23
C CYS A 28 -1.68 -0.68 -23.23
N PRO A 29 -1.93 -0.59 -24.55
CA PRO A 29 -1.34 -1.49 -25.54
C PRO A 29 0.19 -1.38 -25.64
N VAL A 30 0.74 -0.22 -25.30
CA VAL A 30 2.18 0.14 -25.45
C VAL A 30 2.90 0.32 -24.11
N LYS A 31 2.21 0.03 -22.99
CA LYS A 31 2.68 0.24 -21.61
C LYS A 31 3.29 1.64 -21.43
N ALA A 32 2.55 2.66 -21.85
CA ALA A 32 2.92 4.08 -21.71
C ALA A 32 2.58 4.66 -20.32
N ILE A 33 2.26 3.82 -19.33
CA ILE A 33 1.92 4.25 -17.98
C ILE A 33 2.95 3.64 -17.04
N ARG A 34 3.70 4.50 -16.34
CA ARG A 34 4.64 4.08 -15.30
C ARG A 34 4.06 4.26 -13.91
N ILE A 35 4.59 3.50 -12.96
CA ILE A 35 4.36 3.70 -11.53
C ILE A 35 5.64 4.28 -10.93
N VAL A 36 5.50 5.43 -10.25
CA VAL A 36 6.60 6.11 -9.54
C VAL A 36 6.12 6.50 -8.17
N ASN A 37 6.82 6.05 -7.13
CA ASN A 37 6.46 6.20 -5.72
C ASN A 37 5.01 5.75 -5.45
N GLY A 38 4.62 4.59 -6.01
CA GLY A 38 3.26 4.06 -5.89
C GLY A 38 2.19 4.81 -6.70
N GLN A 39 2.54 5.83 -7.49
CA GLN A 39 1.58 6.64 -8.22
C GLN A 39 1.66 6.42 -9.74
N ALA A 40 0.50 6.25 -10.39
CA ALA A 40 0.44 6.09 -11.84
C ALA A 40 0.63 7.41 -12.59
N GLU A 41 1.47 7.40 -13.63
CA GLU A 41 1.80 8.54 -14.48
C GLU A 41 1.83 8.12 -15.95
N VAL A 42 1.33 8.95 -16.87
CA VAL A 42 1.39 8.70 -18.32
C VAL A 42 2.67 9.30 -18.87
N ILE A 43 3.45 8.49 -19.59
CA ILE A 43 4.63 8.93 -20.34
C ILE A 43 4.16 9.40 -21.72
N SER A 44 4.08 10.71 -21.91
CA SER A 44 3.55 11.34 -23.13
C SER A 44 4.28 10.86 -24.38
N GLU A 45 5.60 10.73 -24.31
CA GLU A 45 6.44 10.27 -25.41
C GLU A 45 6.15 8.81 -25.78
N ARG A 46 5.58 7.99 -24.90
CA ARG A 46 5.19 6.62 -25.24
C ARG A 46 3.72 6.51 -25.66
N CYS A 47 2.92 7.52 -25.37
CA CYS A 47 1.48 7.45 -25.57
C CYS A 47 1.12 7.54 -27.06
N ILE A 48 0.28 6.61 -27.53
CA ILE A 48 -0.31 6.63 -28.89
C ILE A 48 -1.68 7.33 -28.93
N GLY A 49 -2.08 8.01 -27.86
CA GLY A 49 -3.34 8.77 -27.81
C GLY A 49 -4.64 7.94 -27.87
N CYS A 50 -4.57 6.60 -27.79
CA CYS A 50 -5.74 5.73 -27.98
C CYS A 50 -6.83 5.86 -26.91
N GLY A 51 -6.52 6.47 -25.76
CA GLY A 51 -7.50 6.75 -24.71
C GLY A 51 -8.06 5.54 -23.97
N ASN A 52 -7.58 4.31 -24.22
CA ASN A 52 -8.14 3.13 -23.56
C ASN A 52 -8.02 3.21 -22.02
N CYS A 53 -6.93 3.80 -21.52
CA CYS A 53 -6.75 4.04 -20.09
C CYS A 53 -7.78 5.02 -19.48
N VAL A 54 -8.30 5.97 -20.26
CA VAL A 54 -9.40 6.88 -19.85
C VAL A 54 -10.70 6.09 -19.75
N LYS A 55 -11.01 5.29 -20.78
CA LYS A 55 -12.24 4.48 -20.87
C LYS A 55 -12.39 3.52 -19.68
N VAL A 56 -11.30 2.88 -19.26
CA VAL A 56 -11.33 1.87 -18.18
C VAL A 56 -11.17 2.44 -16.77
N CYS A 57 -10.86 3.74 -16.63
CA CYS A 57 -10.60 4.35 -15.33
C CYS A 57 -11.91 4.68 -14.59
N ARG A 58 -12.30 3.80 -13.66
CA ARG A 58 -13.50 3.98 -12.82
C ARG A 58 -13.42 5.18 -11.88
N GLN A 59 -12.21 5.57 -11.45
CA GLN A 59 -11.99 6.73 -10.59
C GLN A 59 -11.92 8.05 -11.37
N GLU A 60 -11.99 8.00 -12.71
CA GLU A 60 -11.85 9.17 -13.59
C GLU A 60 -10.52 9.92 -13.42
N ALA A 61 -9.52 9.25 -12.83
CA ALA A 61 -8.18 9.79 -12.64
C ALA A 61 -7.38 9.91 -13.93
N LYS A 62 -7.72 9.14 -14.98
CA LYS A 62 -7.12 9.27 -16.31
C LYS A 62 -8.00 10.21 -17.13
N VAL A 63 -7.43 11.35 -17.49
CA VAL A 63 -8.10 12.43 -18.24
C VAL A 63 -7.29 12.77 -19.48
N TYR A 64 -7.87 13.56 -20.38
CA TYR A 64 -7.24 13.94 -21.64
C TYR A 64 -7.34 15.44 -21.88
N LEU A 65 -6.52 15.92 -22.82
CA LEU A 65 -6.49 17.31 -23.25
C LEU A 65 -7.84 17.72 -23.83
N LYS A 66 -8.56 18.55 -23.08
CA LYS A 66 -9.80 19.19 -23.54
C LYS A 66 -9.45 20.44 -24.34
N GLN A 67 -10.23 20.74 -25.38
CA GLN A 67 -10.09 21.93 -26.21
C GLN A 67 -11.40 22.75 -26.26
N ASN A 68 -12.26 22.58 -25.25
CA ASN A 68 -13.56 23.25 -25.14
C ASN A 68 -13.43 24.78 -25.12
N GLU A 69 -12.48 25.30 -24.33
CA GLU A 69 -12.30 26.73 -24.14
C GLU A 69 -11.79 27.39 -25.42
N GLU A 70 -10.80 26.78 -26.07
CA GLU A 70 -10.24 27.27 -27.33
C GLU A 70 -11.27 27.25 -28.46
N VAL A 71 -12.16 26.26 -28.49
CA VAL A 71 -13.28 26.25 -29.45
C VAL A 71 -14.28 27.37 -29.14
N LEU A 72 -14.62 27.61 -27.88
CA LEU A 72 -15.52 28.72 -27.51
C LEU A 72 -14.92 30.09 -27.83
N GLU A 73 -13.61 30.27 -27.66
CA GLU A 73 -12.88 31.47 -28.08
C GLU A 73 -12.88 31.62 -29.60
N LEU A 74 -12.65 30.53 -30.33
CA LEU A 74 -12.71 30.52 -31.80
C LEU A 74 -14.09 30.97 -32.30
N LEU A 75 -15.16 30.43 -31.72
CA LEU A 75 -16.54 30.81 -32.07
C LEU A 75 -16.85 32.28 -31.78
N GLN A 76 -16.17 32.89 -30.80
CA GLN A 76 -16.32 34.31 -30.47
C GLN A 76 -15.40 35.23 -31.29
N SER A 77 -14.43 34.67 -32.02
CA SER A 77 -13.42 35.45 -32.76
C SER A 77 -13.96 36.15 -34.01
N GLY A 78 -15.17 35.80 -34.46
CA GLY A 78 -15.77 36.32 -35.69
C GLY A 78 -15.17 35.74 -36.98
N LYS A 79 -14.23 34.80 -36.89
CA LYS A 79 -13.75 34.02 -38.04
C LYS A 79 -14.83 33.06 -38.51
N ARG A 80 -14.82 32.72 -39.80
CA ARG A 80 -15.72 31.71 -40.37
C ARG A 80 -15.30 30.32 -39.89
N THR A 81 -16.25 29.55 -39.35
CA THR A 81 -16.00 28.26 -38.68
C THR A 81 -16.82 27.12 -39.29
N ALA A 82 -16.25 25.92 -39.29
CA ALA A 82 -16.95 24.70 -39.68
C ALA A 82 -16.76 23.60 -38.63
N ALA A 83 -17.86 23.01 -38.15
CA ALA A 83 -17.84 21.79 -37.37
C ALA A 83 -17.96 20.57 -38.29
N CYS A 84 -16.98 19.68 -38.25
CA CYS A 84 -16.97 18.43 -39.01
C CYS A 84 -17.29 17.25 -38.08
N LEU A 85 -18.52 16.75 -38.13
CA LEU A 85 -18.95 15.64 -37.27
C LEU A 85 -18.45 14.30 -37.83
N ALA A 86 -17.76 13.53 -36.99
CA ALA A 86 -17.36 12.16 -37.33
C ALA A 86 -18.60 11.29 -37.60
N PRO A 87 -18.53 10.30 -38.52
CA PRO A 87 -19.73 9.54 -38.92
C PRO A 87 -20.27 8.64 -37.80
N SER A 88 -19.53 8.50 -36.70
CA SER A 88 -19.95 7.81 -35.48
C SER A 88 -20.94 8.59 -34.61
N PHE A 89 -21.33 9.82 -34.96
CA PHE A 89 -22.23 10.63 -34.14
C PHE A 89 -23.59 9.95 -33.82
N PRO A 90 -24.23 9.16 -34.72
CA PRO A 90 -25.49 8.48 -34.40
C PRO A 90 -25.33 7.43 -33.29
N ALA A 91 -24.11 6.92 -33.08
CA ALA A 91 -23.79 6.01 -32.00
C ALA A 91 -23.52 6.72 -30.66
N GLU A 92 -23.28 8.03 -30.67
CA GLU A 92 -23.12 8.80 -29.43
C GLU A 92 -24.45 9.41 -28.97
N PHE A 93 -25.19 10.01 -29.90
CA PHE A 93 -26.43 10.74 -29.62
C PHE A 93 -27.64 9.86 -29.89
N THR A 94 -27.68 8.69 -29.25
CA THR A 94 -28.72 7.67 -29.45
C THR A 94 -30.11 8.13 -29.00
N GLU A 95 -30.16 9.15 -28.14
CA GLU A 95 -31.39 9.79 -27.68
C GLU A 95 -32.01 10.77 -28.70
N ILE A 96 -31.26 11.13 -29.76
CA ILE A 96 -31.72 12.02 -30.82
C ILE A 96 -32.13 11.18 -32.03
N GLU A 97 -33.44 10.99 -32.24
CA GLU A 97 -33.96 10.18 -33.35
C GLU A 97 -33.71 10.84 -34.73
N ASP A 98 -33.91 12.17 -34.82
CA ASP A 98 -33.66 12.95 -36.02
C ASP A 98 -32.33 13.69 -35.92
N TYR A 99 -31.31 13.24 -36.65
CA TYR A 99 -29.97 13.82 -36.61
C TYR A 99 -29.94 15.32 -36.96
N ARG A 100 -30.93 15.82 -37.69
CA ARG A 100 -31.05 17.24 -38.06
C ARG A 100 -31.21 18.13 -36.83
N ILE A 101 -31.74 17.59 -35.73
CA ILE A 101 -31.76 18.27 -34.44
C ILE A 101 -30.33 18.47 -33.91
N LEU A 102 -29.47 17.45 -33.98
CA LEU A 102 -28.07 17.56 -33.56
C LEU A 102 -27.33 18.62 -34.39
N VAL A 103 -27.53 18.62 -35.71
CA VAL A 103 -26.95 19.64 -36.60
C VAL A 103 -27.35 21.04 -36.16
N SER A 104 -28.63 21.24 -35.83
CA SER A 104 -29.12 22.52 -35.30
C SER A 104 -28.55 22.88 -33.94
N MET A 105 -28.36 21.91 -33.04
CA MET A 105 -27.69 22.15 -31.76
C MET A 105 -26.25 22.64 -31.99
N VAL A 106 -25.52 22.04 -32.93
CA VAL A 106 -24.15 22.46 -33.29
C VAL A 106 -24.15 23.85 -33.94
N LYS A 107 -25.08 24.17 -34.85
CA LYS A 107 -25.21 25.53 -35.40
C LYS A 107 -25.55 26.56 -34.33
N THR A 108 -26.45 26.21 -33.39
CA THR A 108 -26.85 27.08 -32.26
C THR A 108 -25.67 27.36 -31.33
N LEU A 109 -24.69 26.47 -31.26
CA LEU A 109 -23.45 26.69 -30.50
C LEU A 109 -22.61 27.84 -31.06
N GLY A 110 -22.76 28.15 -32.36
CA GLY A 110 -22.11 29.28 -33.02
C GLY A 110 -21.37 28.95 -34.32
N PHE A 111 -21.39 27.68 -34.78
CA PHE A 111 -20.71 27.29 -36.02
C PHE A 111 -21.45 27.79 -37.26
N ASP A 112 -20.72 28.38 -38.22
CA ASP A 112 -21.31 28.84 -39.48
C ASP A 112 -21.71 27.65 -40.37
N LEU A 113 -20.81 26.67 -40.49
CA LEU A 113 -21.02 25.43 -41.24
C LEU A 113 -20.99 24.23 -40.29
N VAL A 114 -21.86 23.27 -40.55
CA VAL A 114 -21.87 21.96 -39.90
C VAL A 114 -21.94 20.92 -41.00
N THR A 115 -20.85 20.19 -41.15
CA THR A 115 -20.67 19.16 -42.19
C THR A 115 -20.35 17.83 -41.53
N GLU A 116 -20.34 16.78 -42.33
CA GLU A 116 -20.00 15.45 -41.87
C GLU A 116 -18.69 14.95 -42.48
N VAL A 117 -17.92 14.24 -41.68
CA VAL A 117 -16.66 13.60 -42.11
C VAL A 117 -16.92 12.39 -43.01
N GLY A 118 -18.17 11.92 -43.10
CA GLY A 118 -18.55 10.80 -43.96
C GLY A 118 -18.14 11.02 -45.41
N PHE A 119 -18.19 12.25 -45.92
CA PHE A 119 -17.79 12.55 -47.29
C PHE A 119 -16.27 12.39 -47.47
N GLY A 120 -15.48 12.81 -46.47
CA GLY A 120 -14.05 12.49 -46.43
C GLY A 120 -13.76 10.99 -46.36
N ALA A 121 -14.69 10.19 -45.81
CA ALA A 121 -14.58 8.74 -45.81
C ALA A 121 -14.90 8.13 -47.18
N ASP A 122 -15.84 8.71 -47.95
CA ASP A 122 -16.06 8.35 -49.37
C ASP A 122 -14.79 8.62 -50.20
N MET A 123 -14.20 9.80 -50.05
CA MET A 123 -12.95 10.17 -50.72
C MET A 123 -11.80 9.22 -50.38
N ALA A 124 -11.61 8.93 -49.09
CA ALA A 124 -10.57 8.00 -48.64
C ALA A 124 -10.82 6.58 -49.17
N ALA A 125 -12.06 6.10 -49.19
CA ALA A 125 -12.40 4.77 -49.69
C ALA A 125 -12.07 4.60 -51.17
N VAL A 126 -12.25 5.63 -52.00
CA VAL A 126 -11.81 5.60 -53.41
C VAL A 126 -10.29 5.41 -53.50
N ALA A 127 -9.52 6.19 -52.73
CA ALA A 127 -8.06 6.06 -52.72
C ALA A 127 -7.60 4.67 -52.22
N TYR A 128 -8.25 4.12 -51.18
CA TYR A 128 -7.97 2.76 -50.71
C TYR A 128 -8.33 1.69 -51.73
N ARG A 129 -9.44 1.86 -52.45
CA ARG A 129 -9.87 0.95 -53.51
C ARG A 129 -8.84 0.91 -54.63
N GLU A 130 -8.37 2.06 -55.08
CA GLU A 130 -7.30 2.13 -56.08
C GLU A 130 -6.02 1.44 -55.62
N LEU A 131 -5.62 1.64 -54.36
CA LEU A 131 -4.46 0.95 -53.79
C LEU A 131 -4.68 -0.55 -53.74
N TYR A 132 -5.87 -1.01 -53.33
CA TYR A 132 -6.21 -2.43 -53.27
C TYR A 132 -6.19 -3.10 -54.65
N GLU A 133 -6.77 -2.46 -55.67
CA GLU A 133 -6.81 -2.97 -57.05
C GLU A 133 -5.43 -2.98 -57.73
N LYS A 134 -4.58 -1.99 -57.44
CA LYS A 134 -3.20 -1.90 -57.99
C LYS A 134 -2.18 -2.77 -57.23
N ASN A 135 -2.55 -3.35 -56.09
CA ASN A 135 -1.60 -4.04 -55.23
C ASN A 135 -1.28 -5.46 -55.71
N GLU A 136 -0.04 -5.66 -56.16
CA GLU A 136 0.48 -6.96 -56.64
C GLU A 136 1.00 -7.89 -55.53
N GLY A 137 0.48 -7.76 -54.30
CA GLY A 137 0.76 -8.70 -53.20
C GLY A 137 1.62 -8.15 -52.06
N LYS A 138 1.92 -6.85 -52.02
CA LYS A 138 2.53 -6.21 -50.85
C LYS A 138 1.45 -5.98 -49.80
N GLY A 139 1.54 -6.55 -48.60
CA GLY A 139 0.53 -6.29 -47.58
C GLY A 139 0.46 -4.80 -47.20
N ILE A 140 -0.72 -4.20 -47.36
CA ILE A 140 -1.01 -2.81 -47.03
C ILE A 140 -1.76 -2.75 -45.70
N ILE A 141 -1.33 -1.88 -44.79
CA ILE A 141 -2.00 -1.60 -43.51
C ILE A 141 -2.76 -0.28 -43.64
N THR A 142 -4.02 -0.24 -43.25
CA THR A 142 -4.80 0.99 -43.30
C THR A 142 -4.28 2.04 -42.31
N SER A 143 -4.41 3.32 -42.66
CA SER A 143 -3.88 4.47 -41.92
C SER A 143 -4.96 5.44 -41.45
N ASP A 144 -6.23 5.03 -41.50
CA ASP A 144 -7.39 5.82 -41.08
C ASP A 144 -7.48 5.99 -39.54
N CYS A 145 -6.92 5.04 -38.78
CA CYS A 145 -6.83 5.07 -37.33
C CYS A 145 -5.49 5.68 -36.85
N PRO A 146 -5.46 6.91 -36.32
CA PRO A 146 -4.20 7.57 -35.93
C PRO A 146 -3.46 6.85 -34.81
N ALA A 147 -4.18 6.16 -33.92
CA ALA A 147 -3.57 5.36 -32.86
C ALA A 147 -2.79 4.15 -33.42
N ILE A 148 -3.22 3.58 -34.55
CA ILE A 148 -2.50 2.51 -35.25
C ILE A 148 -1.28 3.07 -35.99
N VAL A 149 -1.43 4.22 -36.66
CA VAL A 149 -0.30 4.92 -37.29
C VAL A 149 0.79 5.20 -36.26
N PHE A 150 0.44 5.84 -35.12
CA PHE A 150 1.38 6.08 -34.04
C PHE A 150 1.93 4.79 -33.42
N TYR A 151 1.16 3.70 -33.37
CA TYR A 151 1.69 2.41 -32.92
C TYR A 151 2.80 1.91 -33.86
N ILE A 152 2.57 1.98 -35.16
CA ILE A 152 3.52 1.51 -36.17
C ILE A 152 4.76 2.40 -36.19
N GLU A 153 4.61 3.72 -36.26
CA GLU A 153 5.75 4.64 -36.26
C GLU A 153 6.63 4.48 -35.02
N HIS A 154 6.03 4.26 -33.84
CA HIS A 154 6.77 4.20 -32.57
C HIS A 154 7.25 2.80 -32.16
N TYR A 155 6.53 1.74 -32.53
CA TYR A 155 6.74 0.39 -31.97
C TYR A 155 6.93 -0.70 -33.01
N GLN A 156 6.66 -0.42 -34.29
CA GLN A 156 6.92 -1.31 -35.43
C GLN A 156 7.47 -0.49 -36.62
N PRO A 157 8.57 0.28 -36.43
CA PRO A 157 9.08 1.21 -37.44
C PRO A 157 9.40 0.54 -38.79
N GLU A 158 9.73 -0.76 -38.77
CA GLU A 158 9.90 -1.62 -39.94
C GLU A 158 8.66 -1.68 -40.85
N LEU A 159 7.46 -1.54 -40.29
CA LEU A 159 6.18 -1.62 -41.01
C LEU A 159 5.68 -0.27 -41.51
N VAL A 160 6.41 0.83 -41.29
CA VAL A 160 6.00 2.17 -41.77
C VAL A 160 5.82 2.18 -43.29
N SER A 161 6.63 1.41 -44.02
CA SER A 161 6.52 1.27 -45.48
C SER A 161 5.28 0.49 -45.96
N ASN A 162 4.59 -0.19 -45.04
CA ASN A 162 3.35 -0.93 -45.30
C ASN A 162 2.10 -0.09 -45.02
N LEU A 163 2.21 1.04 -44.31
CA LEU A 163 1.10 1.95 -44.12
C LEU A 163 0.62 2.51 -45.46
N ALA A 164 -0.69 2.46 -45.68
CA ALA A 164 -1.31 3.05 -46.85
C ALA A 164 -1.06 4.57 -46.86
N PRO A 165 -0.46 5.14 -47.92
CA PRO A 165 -0.12 6.57 -48.00
C PRO A 165 -1.36 7.42 -48.31
N VAL A 166 -2.44 7.21 -47.55
CA VAL A 166 -3.73 7.89 -47.67
C VAL A 166 -3.98 8.67 -46.39
N VAL A 167 -4.48 9.89 -46.51
CA VAL A 167 -4.91 10.66 -45.34
C VAL A 167 -6.17 10.07 -44.70
N SER A 168 -6.39 10.37 -43.42
CA SER A 168 -7.62 9.92 -42.77
C SER A 168 -8.85 10.70 -43.26
N PRO A 169 -10.07 10.16 -43.06
CA PRO A 169 -11.31 10.85 -43.45
C PRO A 169 -11.45 12.28 -42.90
N MET A 170 -10.95 12.51 -41.67
CA MET A 170 -10.94 13.84 -41.06
C MET A 170 -10.11 14.84 -41.89
N VAL A 171 -8.92 14.42 -42.31
CA VAL A 171 -8.02 15.25 -43.09
C VAL A 171 -8.55 15.43 -44.52
N ALA A 172 -9.07 14.37 -45.14
CA ALA A 172 -9.71 14.44 -46.45
C ALA A 172 -10.87 15.44 -46.48
N ALA A 173 -11.79 15.35 -45.50
CA ALA A 173 -12.90 16.30 -45.37
C ALA A 173 -12.40 17.73 -45.13
N SER A 174 -11.38 17.91 -44.29
CA SER A 174 -10.81 19.23 -44.00
C SER A 174 -10.23 19.90 -45.26
N ARG A 175 -9.45 19.16 -46.04
CA ARG A 175 -8.86 19.65 -47.30
C ARG A 175 -9.94 20.01 -48.31
N PHE A 176 -11.00 19.20 -48.43
CA PHE A 176 -12.12 19.51 -49.31
C PHE A 176 -12.84 20.79 -48.91
N LEU A 177 -13.13 20.98 -47.62
CA LEU A 177 -13.82 22.17 -47.14
C LEU A 177 -12.97 23.44 -47.33
N LYS A 178 -11.65 23.37 -47.14
CA LYS A 178 -10.76 24.49 -47.45
C LYS A 178 -10.73 24.83 -48.94
N GLN A 179 -10.69 23.83 -49.82
CA GLN A 179 -10.80 24.05 -51.26
C GLN A 179 -12.13 24.72 -51.63
N LYS A 180 -13.25 24.25 -51.07
CA LYS A 180 -14.61 24.72 -51.42
C LYS A 180 -14.95 26.08 -50.82
N HIS A 181 -14.43 26.40 -49.63
CA HIS A 181 -14.86 27.58 -48.87
C HIS A 181 -13.76 28.59 -48.57
N GLY A 182 -12.50 28.30 -48.92
CA GLY A 182 -11.33 29.14 -48.66
C GLY A 182 -10.45 28.60 -47.53
N ASP A 183 -9.14 28.87 -47.63
CA ASP A 183 -8.14 28.47 -46.62
C ASP A 183 -8.29 29.19 -45.27
N ASP A 184 -9.05 30.30 -45.23
CA ASP A 184 -9.37 31.05 -44.01
C ASP A 184 -10.39 30.33 -43.12
N LEU A 185 -11.10 29.32 -43.64
CA LEU A 185 -12.08 28.53 -42.90
C LEU A 185 -11.45 27.80 -41.71
N GLN A 186 -11.97 28.09 -40.52
CA GLN A 186 -11.51 27.50 -39.27
C GLN A 186 -12.28 26.21 -38.98
N ILE A 187 -11.63 25.07 -39.23
CA ILE A 187 -12.26 23.74 -39.12
C ILE A 187 -12.05 23.14 -37.73
N VAL A 188 -13.14 22.70 -37.10
CA VAL A 188 -13.17 21.97 -35.84
C VAL A 188 -13.71 20.56 -36.09
N PHE A 189 -12.87 19.55 -35.86
CA PHE A 189 -13.31 18.16 -35.88
C PHE A 189 -14.04 17.81 -34.59
N VAL A 190 -15.15 17.09 -34.70
CA VAL A 190 -15.87 16.54 -33.55
C VAL A 190 -16.02 15.04 -33.70
N GLY A 191 -15.44 14.25 -32.79
CA GLY A 191 -15.51 12.78 -32.95
C GLY A 191 -15.22 11.95 -31.71
N PRO A 192 -15.08 10.63 -31.85
CA PRO A 192 -14.98 9.72 -30.71
C PRO A 192 -13.53 9.47 -30.26
N CYS A 193 -12.53 10.11 -30.88
CA CYS A 193 -11.12 9.72 -30.75
C CYS A 193 -10.26 10.85 -30.18
N ILE A 194 -9.47 10.52 -29.14
CA ILE A 194 -8.50 11.45 -28.54
C ILE A 194 -7.26 11.60 -29.43
N ALA A 195 -6.80 10.52 -30.07
CA ALA A 195 -5.61 10.55 -30.93
C ALA A 195 -5.75 11.52 -32.14
N LYS A 196 -6.98 11.80 -32.59
CA LYS A 196 -7.24 12.79 -33.66
C LYS A 196 -6.76 14.20 -33.31
N LYS A 197 -6.65 14.55 -32.02
CA LYS A 197 -6.12 15.84 -31.53
C LYS A 197 -4.65 16.11 -31.88
N ALA A 198 -3.89 15.07 -32.23
CA ALA A 198 -2.49 15.17 -32.63
C ALA A 198 -2.23 14.60 -34.04
N GLU A 199 -3.26 14.31 -34.83
CA GLU A 199 -3.09 13.65 -36.13
C GLU A 199 -2.57 14.59 -37.23
N SER A 200 -3.16 15.80 -37.36
CA SER A 200 -2.80 16.73 -38.43
C SER A 200 -3.11 18.17 -38.06
N ASP A 201 -2.31 19.10 -38.60
CA ASP A 201 -2.53 20.55 -38.54
C ASP A 201 -3.53 21.04 -39.61
N ASP A 202 -4.02 20.14 -40.48
CA ASP A 202 -5.09 20.44 -41.44
C ASP A 202 -6.39 20.88 -40.75
N VAL A 203 -6.58 20.49 -39.48
CA VAL A 203 -7.72 20.86 -38.62
C VAL A 203 -7.23 21.77 -37.49
N HIS A 204 -7.97 22.83 -37.17
CA HIS A 204 -7.54 23.82 -36.17
C HIS A 204 -7.71 23.29 -34.73
N TYR A 205 -8.87 22.68 -34.44
CA TYR A 205 -9.15 22.05 -33.16
C TYR A 205 -9.87 20.72 -33.34
N ALA A 206 -9.63 19.77 -32.45
CA ALA A 206 -10.36 18.51 -32.42
C ALA A 206 -10.97 18.32 -31.03
N ILE A 207 -12.29 18.21 -30.95
CA ILE A 207 -12.99 17.92 -29.70
C ILE A 207 -13.65 16.55 -29.78
N THR A 208 -13.79 15.92 -28.63
CA THR A 208 -14.51 14.67 -28.52
C THR A 208 -16.01 14.91 -28.44
N PHE A 209 -16.84 13.90 -28.69
CA PHE A 209 -18.28 14.07 -28.48
C PHE A 209 -18.65 14.33 -27.01
N SER A 210 -17.92 13.75 -26.06
CA SER A 210 -18.09 14.09 -24.64
C SER A 210 -17.77 15.56 -24.36
N GLU A 211 -16.78 16.15 -25.04
CA GLU A 211 -16.52 17.59 -24.97
C GLU A 211 -17.67 18.39 -25.60
N LEU A 212 -18.21 17.96 -26.74
CA LEU A 212 -19.37 18.62 -27.38
C LEU A 212 -20.61 18.60 -26.48
N ARG A 213 -20.91 17.48 -25.81
CA ARG A 213 -21.98 17.40 -24.80
C ARG A 213 -21.78 18.43 -23.69
N GLY A 214 -20.54 18.56 -23.18
CA GLY A 214 -20.20 19.57 -22.19
C GLY A 214 -20.44 21.00 -22.69
N LEU A 215 -20.19 21.29 -23.97
CA LEU A 215 -20.49 22.61 -24.57
C LEU A 215 -22.00 22.87 -24.64
N PHE A 216 -22.80 21.87 -25.02
CA PHE A 216 -24.26 21.98 -25.02
C PHE A 216 -24.81 22.24 -23.62
N GLU A 217 -24.33 21.51 -22.61
CA GLU A 217 -24.70 21.70 -21.22
C GLU A 217 -24.34 23.11 -20.73
N GLN A 218 -23.11 23.57 -21.00
CA GLN A 218 -22.64 24.90 -20.59
C GLN A 218 -23.44 26.04 -21.22
N LYS A 219 -23.93 25.86 -22.46
CA LYS A 219 -24.72 26.87 -23.19
C LYS A 219 -26.23 26.68 -23.04
N GLY A 220 -26.68 25.66 -22.32
CA GLY A 220 -28.11 25.36 -22.16
C GLY A 220 -28.81 24.95 -23.46
N ILE A 221 -28.08 24.39 -24.43
CA ILE A 221 -28.62 23.94 -25.71
C ILE A 221 -29.21 22.55 -25.53
N ARG A 222 -30.49 22.38 -25.89
CA ARG A 222 -31.22 21.12 -25.78
C ARG A 222 -32.00 20.86 -27.06
N GLN A 223 -32.32 19.60 -27.31
CA GLN A 223 -33.14 19.17 -28.46
C GLN A 223 -34.50 19.86 -28.48
N GLU A 224 -35.07 20.22 -27.32
CA GLU A 224 -36.37 20.88 -27.23
C GLU A 224 -36.35 22.35 -27.69
N ASN A 225 -35.16 22.95 -27.80
CA ASN A 225 -34.97 24.37 -28.01
C ASN A 225 -34.47 24.71 -29.43
N VAL A 226 -34.45 23.73 -30.34
CA VAL A 226 -33.95 23.91 -31.71
C VAL A 226 -34.87 23.26 -32.73
N GLU A 227 -34.94 23.86 -33.91
CA GLU A 227 -35.67 23.30 -35.05
C GLU A 227 -34.73 22.48 -35.95
N PRO A 228 -35.15 21.34 -36.55
CA PRO A 228 -34.29 20.50 -37.37
C PRO A 228 -33.66 21.26 -38.55
N ARG A 229 -32.35 21.07 -38.78
CA ARG A 229 -31.64 21.57 -39.97
C ARG A 229 -30.76 20.49 -40.58
N GLU A 230 -30.67 20.51 -41.89
CA GLU A 230 -29.82 19.58 -42.63
C GLU A 230 -28.33 19.96 -42.48
N PHE A 231 -27.44 18.98 -42.67
CA PHE A 231 -26.00 19.26 -42.82
C PHE A 231 -25.77 20.24 -43.97
N ASP A 232 -24.73 21.06 -43.86
CA ASP A 232 -24.24 21.82 -45.01
C ASP A 232 -23.49 20.86 -45.97
N PRO A 233 -23.60 21.03 -47.31
CA PRO A 233 -22.86 20.22 -48.28
C PRO A 233 -21.33 20.31 -48.06
N PRO A 234 -20.57 19.25 -48.40
CA PRO A 234 -20.97 18.05 -49.13
C PRO A 234 -21.64 16.99 -48.22
N HIS A 235 -22.55 16.21 -48.81
CA HIS A 235 -23.21 15.10 -48.13
C HIS A 235 -22.48 13.79 -48.39
N ALA A 236 -22.35 12.94 -47.38
CA ALA A 236 -21.75 11.62 -47.55
C ALA A 236 -22.73 10.57 -48.10
N ALA A 237 -22.22 9.59 -48.83
CA ALA A 237 -22.92 8.37 -49.19
C ALA A 237 -22.59 7.26 -48.17
N LYS A 238 -22.06 6.12 -48.65
CA LYS A 238 -21.70 4.94 -47.87
C LYS A 238 -20.62 5.21 -46.81
N GLY A 239 -19.84 6.28 -46.92
CA GLY A 239 -18.83 6.71 -45.94
C GLY A 239 -19.37 6.95 -44.55
N SER A 240 -20.69 7.07 -44.39
CA SER A 240 -21.35 7.06 -43.09
C SER A 240 -21.21 5.72 -42.32
N VAL A 241 -20.93 4.60 -43.01
CA VAL A 241 -20.74 3.26 -42.41
C VAL A 241 -19.32 3.02 -41.88
N PHE A 242 -18.36 3.85 -42.28
CA PHE A 242 -16.93 3.77 -41.95
C PHE A 242 -16.59 3.53 -40.47
N PRO A 243 -17.29 4.10 -39.46
CA PRO A 243 -16.88 3.95 -38.06
C PRO A 243 -17.15 2.55 -37.48
N ILE A 244 -17.90 1.68 -38.16
CA ILE A 244 -18.10 0.29 -37.78
C ILE A 244 -16.95 -0.54 -38.34
N SER A 245 -16.52 -1.59 -37.62
CA SER A 245 -15.64 -2.62 -38.16
C SER A 245 -16.10 -3.10 -39.55
N HIS A 246 -15.16 -3.27 -40.49
CA HIS A 246 -15.44 -3.61 -41.90
C HIS A 246 -16.14 -2.48 -42.69
N GLY A 247 -16.35 -1.31 -42.07
CA GLY A 247 -17.01 -0.18 -42.69
C GLY A 247 -16.21 0.40 -43.85
N LEU A 248 -14.88 0.38 -43.78
CA LEU A 248 -14.01 0.77 -44.89
C LEU A 248 -14.19 -0.17 -46.09
N LEU A 249 -14.13 -1.49 -45.88
CA LEU A 249 -14.33 -2.48 -46.94
C LEU A 249 -15.70 -2.34 -47.62
N GLN A 250 -16.75 -2.14 -46.82
CA GLN A 250 -18.09 -1.89 -47.33
C GLN A 250 -18.17 -0.60 -48.15
N ASN A 251 -17.41 0.44 -47.78
CA ASN A 251 -17.36 1.70 -48.52
C ASN A 251 -16.53 1.61 -49.81
N MET A 252 -15.51 0.74 -49.83
CA MET A 252 -14.71 0.45 -51.02
C MET A 252 -15.45 -0.43 -52.05
N ASP A 253 -16.60 -0.99 -51.68
CA ASP A 253 -17.31 -2.01 -52.46
C ASP A 253 -16.42 -3.23 -52.80
N VAL A 254 -15.59 -3.64 -51.84
CA VAL A 254 -14.75 -4.84 -51.94
C VAL A 254 -15.44 -6.01 -51.25
N GLU A 255 -15.66 -7.10 -51.99
CA GLU A 255 -16.18 -8.35 -51.42
C GLU A 255 -15.14 -9.00 -50.51
N HIS A 256 -15.51 -9.17 -49.22
CA HIS A 256 -14.69 -9.88 -48.25
C HIS A 256 -14.93 -11.39 -48.34
N ASP A 257 -14.22 -12.05 -49.25
CA ASP A 257 -14.22 -13.51 -49.38
C ASP A 257 -13.26 -14.13 -48.36
N LEU A 258 -13.82 -14.69 -47.28
CA LEU A 258 -13.06 -15.35 -46.21
C LEU A 258 -12.23 -16.55 -46.71
N THR A 259 -12.58 -17.14 -47.85
CA THR A 259 -11.86 -18.30 -48.39
C THR A 259 -10.55 -17.91 -49.08
N LYS A 260 -10.43 -16.65 -49.54
CA LYS A 260 -9.22 -16.15 -50.18
C LYS A 260 -8.16 -15.73 -49.18
N GLY A 261 -8.58 -15.29 -47.98
CA GLY A 261 -7.67 -14.84 -46.93
C GLY A 261 -6.91 -13.54 -47.26
N ASP A 262 -7.28 -12.83 -48.34
CA ASP A 262 -6.58 -11.63 -48.82
C ASP A 262 -6.74 -10.41 -47.90
N VAL A 263 -7.78 -10.40 -47.06
CA VAL A 263 -8.15 -9.29 -46.20
C VAL A 263 -8.36 -9.77 -44.76
N ILE A 264 -7.68 -9.13 -43.82
CA ILE A 264 -7.90 -9.32 -42.38
C ILE A 264 -8.35 -8.00 -41.77
N VAL A 265 -9.38 -8.08 -40.93
CA VAL A 265 -9.85 -6.97 -40.10
C VAL A 265 -9.58 -7.34 -38.65
N ALA A 266 -8.85 -6.49 -37.92
CA ALA A 266 -8.61 -6.67 -36.50
C ALA A 266 -8.93 -5.39 -35.72
N GLU A 267 -9.70 -5.55 -34.65
CA GLU A 267 -10.16 -4.43 -33.83
C GLU A 267 -9.94 -4.65 -32.34
N GLY A 268 -9.78 -3.56 -31.60
CA GLY A 268 -9.61 -3.57 -30.16
C GLY A 268 -8.17 -3.88 -29.71
N ARG A 269 -7.87 -3.55 -28.45
CA ARG A 269 -6.50 -3.41 -27.94
C ARG A 269 -5.60 -4.66 -28.03
N VAL A 270 -6.19 -5.85 -28.09
CA VAL A 270 -5.47 -7.13 -28.15
C VAL A 270 -5.28 -7.52 -29.61
N ASN A 271 -6.39 -7.70 -30.32
CA ASN A 271 -6.38 -8.28 -31.66
C ASN A 271 -5.57 -7.46 -32.67
N PHE A 272 -5.59 -6.11 -32.59
CA PHE A 272 -4.78 -5.32 -33.52
C PHE A 272 -3.28 -5.56 -33.32
N LYS A 273 -2.84 -5.74 -32.06
CA LYS A 273 -1.41 -5.96 -31.75
C LYS A 273 -0.97 -7.32 -32.25
N ASP A 274 -1.78 -8.33 -32.05
CA ASP A 274 -1.50 -9.69 -32.50
C ASP A 274 -1.43 -9.73 -34.02
N ALA A 275 -2.41 -9.12 -34.71
CA ALA A 275 -2.43 -9.00 -36.16
C ALA A 275 -1.17 -8.28 -36.70
N ILE A 276 -0.76 -7.15 -36.10
CA ILE A 276 0.47 -6.46 -36.49
C ILE A 276 1.71 -7.34 -36.24
N THR A 277 1.77 -8.05 -35.11
CA THR A 277 2.91 -8.90 -34.76
C THR A 277 3.03 -10.09 -35.72
N GLU A 278 1.93 -10.75 -36.04
CA GLU A 278 1.90 -11.85 -36.99
C GLU A 278 2.20 -11.38 -38.42
N PHE A 279 1.74 -10.19 -38.79
CA PHE A 279 2.09 -9.54 -40.06
C PHE A 279 3.60 -9.23 -40.13
N ALA A 280 4.18 -8.64 -39.08
CA ALA A 280 5.61 -8.35 -39.00
C ALA A 280 6.48 -9.60 -39.10
N LEU A 281 6.03 -10.72 -38.54
CA LEU A 281 6.70 -12.03 -38.61
C LEU A 281 6.52 -12.75 -39.94
N GLY A 282 5.78 -12.18 -40.91
CA GLY A 282 5.49 -12.81 -42.19
C GLY A 282 4.56 -14.01 -42.10
N LYS A 283 3.82 -14.16 -40.98
CA LYS A 283 2.86 -15.26 -40.77
C LYS A 283 1.52 -15.00 -41.45
N LEU A 284 1.20 -13.73 -41.70
CA LEU A 284 -0.01 -13.31 -42.41
C LEU A 284 0.34 -12.96 -43.86
N GLN A 285 -0.13 -13.76 -44.81
CA GLN A 285 -0.08 -13.44 -46.23
C GLN A 285 -1.35 -12.71 -46.64
N VAL A 286 -1.45 -11.43 -46.26
CA VAL A 286 -2.60 -10.58 -46.58
C VAL A 286 -2.22 -9.46 -47.53
N ARG A 287 -3.15 -9.09 -48.42
CA ARG A 287 -3.03 -7.91 -49.29
C ARG A 287 -3.48 -6.64 -48.57
N HIS A 288 -4.45 -6.77 -47.68
CA HIS A 288 -5.06 -5.66 -46.98
C HIS A 288 -5.31 -5.99 -45.50
N LEU A 289 -4.82 -5.13 -44.62
CA LEU A 289 -4.97 -5.26 -43.18
C LEU A 289 -5.66 -4.00 -42.63
N GLU A 290 -6.96 -4.13 -42.34
CA GLU A 290 -7.75 -3.07 -41.70
C GLU A 290 -7.62 -3.18 -40.18
N LEU A 291 -7.10 -2.14 -39.54
CA LEU A 291 -6.81 -2.15 -38.11
C LEU A 291 -7.48 -0.99 -37.39
N LEU A 292 -8.20 -1.32 -36.31
CA LEU A 292 -8.80 -0.33 -35.42
C LEU A 292 -8.31 -0.56 -33.99
N CYS A 293 -7.78 0.47 -33.35
CA CYS A 293 -7.36 0.38 -31.95
C CYS A 293 -8.56 0.14 -31.01
N CYS A 294 -9.75 0.60 -31.39
CA CYS A 294 -11.02 0.41 -30.68
C CYS A 294 -11.87 -0.65 -31.38
N GLU A 295 -12.89 -1.19 -30.70
CA GLU A 295 -13.91 -2.06 -31.31
C GLU A 295 -14.88 -1.25 -32.18
N GLY A 296 -14.38 -0.76 -33.31
CA GLY A 296 -15.00 0.32 -34.08
C GLY A 296 -14.76 1.70 -33.44
N CYS A 297 -14.78 2.74 -34.27
CA CYS A 297 -14.77 4.13 -33.80
C CYS A 297 -15.99 4.44 -32.92
N ILE A 298 -17.09 3.69 -33.08
CA ILE A 298 -18.29 3.71 -32.22
C ILE A 298 -18.05 3.29 -30.75
N MET A 299 -16.87 2.76 -30.42
CA MET A 299 -16.46 2.45 -29.04
C MET A 299 -15.24 3.25 -28.60
N GLY A 300 -14.97 4.38 -29.28
CA GLY A 300 -13.85 5.27 -29.03
C GLY A 300 -13.89 5.95 -27.65
N PRO A 301 -12.75 6.41 -27.14
CA PRO A 301 -12.60 6.95 -25.78
C PRO A 301 -13.24 8.33 -25.56
N GLY A 302 -13.61 9.04 -26.64
CA GLY A 302 -14.26 10.34 -26.62
C GLY A 302 -15.80 10.27 -26.66
N MET A 303 -16.35 9.08 -26.47
CA MET A 303 -17.78 8.81 -26.39
C MET A 303 -18.24 8.67 -24.94
N SER A 304 -19.54 8.78 -24.69
CA SER A 304 -20.13 8.52 -23.39
C SER A 304 -19.89 7.09 -22.90
N LYS A 305 -19.68 6.90 -21.59
CA LYS A 305 -19.21 5.65 -20.98
C LYS A 305 -20.20 4.47 -21.04
N ASN A 306 -21.50 4.75 -21.13
CA ASN A 306 -22.56 3.73 -20.91
C ASN A 306 -23.17 3.15 -22.20
N GLY A 307 -22.61 3.45 -23.39
CA GLY A 307 -23.18 2.95 -24.64
C GLY A 307 -22.79 1.50 -24.95
N ASN A 308 -23.77 0.71 -25.41
CA ASN A 308 -23.56 -0.69 -25.80
C ASN A 308 -23.08 -0.79 -27.26
N LYS A 309 -22.06 -1.62 -27.52
CA LYS A 309 -21.46 -1.80 -28.87
C LYS A 309 -22.50 -2.10 -29.96
N TYR A 310 -23.37 -3.07 -29.73
CA TYR A 310 -24.32 -3.55 -30.75
C TYR A 310 -25.49 -2.59 -30.97
N GLU A 311 -25.93 -1.89 -29.92
CA GLU A 311 -26.93 -0.82 -30.01
C GLU A 311 -26.39 0.33 -30.87
N ARG A 312 -25.18 0.81 -30.54
CA ARG A 312 -24.46 1.82 -31.31
C ARG A 312 -24.31 1.45 -32.79
N ARG A 313 -23.93 0.20 -33.06
CA ARG A 313 -23.87 -0.33 -34.43
C ARG A 313 -25.22 -0.27 -35.14
N SER A 314 -26.31 -0.60 -34.45
CA SER A 314 -27.67 -0.53 -35.01
C SER A 314 -28.08 0.91 -35.36
N CYS A 315 -27.74 1.90 -34.51
CA CYS A 315 -28.01 3.31 -34.77
C CYS A 315 -27.33 3.81 -36.05
N ILE A 316 -26.05 3.46 -36.25
CA ILE A 316 -25.32 3.80 -37.48
C ILE A 316 -25.99 3.15 -38.70
N ALA A 317 -26.34 1.86 -38.62
CA ALA A 317 -26.98 1.16 -39.73
C ALA A 317 -28.33 1.80 -40.12
N LYS A 318 -29.15 2.18 -39.13
CA LYS A 318 -30.42 2.90 -39.35
C LYS A 318 -30.18 4.26 -40.02
N TYR A 319 -29.24 5.04 -39.50
CA TYR A 319 -28.88 6.35 -40.07
C TYR A 319 -28.42 6.23 -41.52
N VAL A 320 -27.49 5.29 -41.81
CA VAL A 320 -26.99 5.07 -43.17
C VAL A 320 -28.11 4.64 -44.11
N ALA A 321 -29.00 3.73 -43.68
CA ALA A 321 -30.13 3.28 -44.50
C ALA A 321 -31.07 4.44 -44.88
N GLN A 322 -31.51 5.22 -43.88
CA GLN A 322 -32.37 6.39 -44.10
C GLN A 322 -31.70 7.43 -45.01
N LYS A 323 -30.39 7.62 -44.83
CA LYS A 323 -29.63 8.57 -45.64
C LYS A 323 -29.50 8.13 -47.09
N MET A 324 -29.21 6.85 -47.34
CA MET A 324 -29.08 6.32 -48.69
C MET A 324 -30.42 6.37 -49.46
N GLU A 325 -31.56 6.30 -48.78
CA GLU A 325 -32.90 6.48 -49.39
C GLU A 325 -33.15 7.91 -49.90
N HIS A 326 -32.53 8.92 -49.27
CA HIS A 326 -32.73 10.33 -49.57
C HIS A 326 -31.49 11.02 -50.15
N LEU A 327 -30.47 10.24 -50.54
CA LEU A 327 -29.23 10.77 -51.08
C LEU A 327 -29.48 11.40 -52.47
N ASP A 328 -29.09 12.66 -52.62
CA ASP A 328 -28.94 13.28 -53.94
C ASP A 328 -27.69 12.74 -54.61
N ALA A 329 -27.86 11.68 -55.41
CA ALA A 329 -26.77 10.99 -56.07
C ALA A 329 -26.05 11.86 -57.12
N GLU A 330 -26.76 12.79 -57.77
CA GLU A 330 -26.16 13.69 -58.76
C GLU A 330 -25.26 14.71 -58.07
N GLN A 331 -25.75 15.34 -57.00
CA GLN A 331 -24.95 16.27 -56.21
C GLN A 331 -23.73 15.58 -55.57
N TRP A 332 -23.90 14.36 -55.04
CA TRP A 332 -22.78 13.59 -54.49
C TRP A 332 -21.72 13.27 -55.56
N GLN A 333 -22.13 12.87 -56.76
CA GLN A 333 -21.21 12.63 -57.87
C GLN A 333 -20.45 13.89 -58.28
N ASN A 334 -21.12 15.04 -58.31
CA ASN A 334 -20.50 16.33 -58.61
C ASN A 334 -19.46 16.72 -57.55
N ASP A 335 -19.80 16.59 -56.26
CA ASP A 335 -18.87 16.86 -55.16
C ASP A 335 -17.66 15.88 -55.20
N MET A 336 -17.90 14.59 -55.50
CA MET A 336 -16.82 13.59 -55.65
C MET A 336 -15.91 13.89 -56.85
N ALA A 337 -16.46 14.40 -57.96
CA ALA A 337 -15.68 14.82 -59.12
C ALA A 337 -14.80 16.03 -58.79
N GLU A 338 -15.32 17.02 -58.05
CA GLU A 338 -14.54 18.16 -57.56
C GLU A 338 -13.41 17.69 -56.62
N ALA A 339 -13.71 16.71 -55.75
CA ALA A 339 -12.78 16.15 -54.78
C ALA A 339 -11.59 15.39 -55.41
N GLN A 340 -11.66 14.97 -56.68
CA GLN A 340 -10.55 14.28 -57.36
C GLN A 340 -9.28 15.13 -57.47
N THR A 341 -9.41 16.46 -57.39
CA THR A 341 -8.28 17.39 -57.43
C THR A 341 -7.51 17.51 -56.12
N ILE A 342 -8.07 16.97 -55.03
CA ILE A 342 -7.48 17.06 -53.70
C ILE A 342 -6.38 16.04 -53.54
N ASP A 343 -5.23 16.50 -53.04
CA ASP A 343 -4.16 15.60 -52.63
C ASP A 343 -4.57 14.82 -51.37
N LEU A 344 -4.81 13.52 -51.55
CA LEU A 344 -5.10 12.57 -50.46
C LEU A 344 -3.86 11.80 -50.01
N SER A 345 -2.68 12.13 -50.53
CA SER A 345 -1.45 11.46 -50.14
C SER A 345 -1.02 11.83 -48.72
N ASN A 346 -0.40 10.85 -48.06
CA ASN A 346 0.19 11.03 -46.74
C ASN A 346 1.59 10.40 -46.68
N SER A 347 2.45 10.91 -45.81
CA SER A 347 3.80 10.40 -45.58
C SER A 347 4.01 10.09 -44.10
N PHE A 348 4.50 8.90 -43.81
CA PHE A 348 4.79 8.44 -42.45
C PHE A 348 6.29 8.29 -42.26
N SER A 349 6.78 8.46 -41.03
CA SER A 349 8.21 8.38 -40.73
C SER A 349 8.47 7.45 -39.53
N PRO A 350 9.46 6.55 -39.61
CA PRO A 350 9.87 5.75 -38.47
C PRO A 350 10.31 6.63 -37.30
N MET A 351 9.76 6.40 -36.11
CA MET A 351 10.03 7.14 -34.88
C MET A 351 10.21 6.18 -33.71
N ASP A 352 11.22 5.29 -33.77
CA ASP A 352 11.38 4.19 -32.80
C ASP A 352 11.42 4.67 -31.33
N ARG A 353 10.45 4.20 -30.53
CA ARG A 353 10.32 4.47 -29.09
C ARG A 353 10.36 3.18 -28.26
N ARG A 354 10.83 2.08 -28.85
CA ARG A 354 11.03 0.82 -28.13
C ARG A 354 12.14 1.02 -27.10
N LEU A 355 11.95 0.42 -25.93
CA LEU A 355 13.01 0.37 -24.93
C LEU A 355 13.90 -0.82 -25.21
N GLN A 356 15.19 -0.68 -24.93
CA GLN A 356 16.12 -1.78 -25.04
C GLN A 356 15.66 -2.93 -24.13
N LYS A 357 15.69 -4.15 -24.66
CA LYS A 357 15.38 -5.34 -23.87
C LYS A 357 16.52 -5.56 -22.86
N PRO A 358 16.22 -5.65 -21.55
CA PRO A 358 17.25 -5.92 -20.54
C PRO A 358 17.92 -7.28 -20.72
N SER A 359 19.10 -7.46 -20.13
CA SER A 359 19.77 -8.77 -20.07
C SER A 359 18.98 -9.75 -19.21
N SER A 360 19.07 -11.05 -19.53
CA SER A 360 18.42 -12.11 -18.76
C SER A 360 18.86 -12.14 -17.29
N GLU A 361 20.12 -11.79 -17.02
CA GLU A 361 20.68 -11.67 -15.66
C GLU A 361 19.93 -10.62 -14.84
N ARG A 362 19.73 -9.42 -15.40
CA ARG A 362 19.05 -8.32 -14.70
C ARG A 362 17.56 -8.61 -14.47
N ILE A 363 16.93 -9.34 -15.39
CA ILE A 363 15.56 -9.82 -15.23
C ILE A 363 15.49 -10.85 -14.08
N ALA A 364 16.43 -11.79 -14.03
CA ALA A 364 16.51 -12.79 -12.97
C ALA A 364 16.74 -12.17 -11.59
N GLU A 365 17.60 -11.14 -11.48
CA GLU A 365 17.81 -10.38 -10.23
C GLU A 365 16.50 -9.78 -9.69
N VAL A 366 15.70 -9.18 -10.58
CA VAL A 366 14.41 -8.58 -10.18
C VAL A 366 13.39 -9.65 -9.79
N LEU A 367 13.29 -10.75 -10.54
CA LEU A 367 12.42 -11.87 -10.20
C LEU A 367 12.78 -12.45 -8.82
N PHE A 368 14.07 -12.68 -8.56
CA PHE A 368 14.57 -13.13 -7.27
C PHE A 368 14.21 -12.14 -6.15
N SER A 369 14.35 -10.83 -6.39
CA SER A 369 13.98 -9.79 -5.40
C SER A 369 12.48 -9.78 -5.06
N MET A 370 11.62 -10.31 -5.93
CA MET A 370 10.18 -10.48 -5.70
C MET A 370 9.82 -11.87 -5.13
N GLY A 371 10.82 -12.67 -4.73
CA GLY A 371 10.62 -14.01 -4.20
C GLY A 371 10.33 -15.09 -5.24
N LYS A 372 10.66 -14.85 -6.52
CA LYS A 372 10.44 -15.80 -7.62
C LYS A 372 11.76 -16.47 -7.99
N ASN A 373 12.02 -17.63 -7.39
CA ASN A 373 13.30 -18.33 -7.49
C ASN A 373 13.33 -19.28 -8.69
N ASP A 374 12.19 -19.90 -9.00
CA ASP A 374 12.06 -20.82 -10.12
C ASP A 374 10.75 -20.61 -10.90
N ALA A 375 10.60 -21.33 -12.01
CA ALA A 375 9.47 -21.17 -12.91
C ALA A 375 8.11 -21.51 -12.28
N SER A 376 8.07 -22.31 -11.21
CA SER A 376 6.82 -22.63 -10.50
C SER A 376 6.27 -21.44 -9.70
N ASP A 377 7.11 -20.46 -9.36
CA ASP A 377 6.72 -19.21 -8.70
C ASP A 377 6.08 -18.20 -9.68
N TYR A 378 6.10 -18.49 -10.98
CA TYR A 378 5.62 -17.57 -12.02
C TYR A 378 4.11 -17.76 -12.19
N LEU A 379 3.35 -17.16 -11.27
CA LEU A 379 1.88 -17.27 -11.26
C LEU A 379 1.19 -16.62 -12.47
N ASP A 380 1.86 -15.67 -13.13
CA ASP A 380 1.38 -14.95 -14.31
C ASP A 380 -0.08 -14.45 -14.20
N CYS A 381 -0.47 -14.01 -13.00
CA CYS A 381 -1.87 -13.72 -12.67
C CYS A 381 -2.41 -12.38 -13.21
N GLY A 382 -1.55 -11.53 -13.79
CA GLY A 382 -1.96 -10.24 -14.37
C GLY A 382 -2.34 -9.12 -13.39
N ALA A 383 -2.23 -9.34 -12.07
CA ALA A 383 -2.66 -8.38 -11.05
C ALA A 383 -1.87 -7.06 -11.06
N CYS A 384 -0.56 -7.12 -11.34
CA CYS A 384 0.30 -5.94 -11.48
C CYS A 384 0.09 -5.19 -12.82
N GLY A 385 -0.75 -5.71 -13.72
CA GLY A 385 -1.02 -5.12 -15.03
C GLY A 385 -0.07 -5.54 -16.16
N TYR A 386 0.75 -6.56 -15.94
CA TYR A 386 1.59 -7.22 -16.96
C TYR A 386 1.15 -8.67 -17.13
N ASP A 387 1.25 -9.21 -18.34
CA ASP A 387 0.63 -10.51 -18.67
C ASP A 387 1.47 -11.70 -18.15
N SER A 388 2.75 -11.47 -17.84
CA SER A 388 3.61 -12.43 -17.15
C SER A 388 4.51 -11.78 -16.10
N CYS A 389 5.02 -12.59 -15.17
CA CYS A 389 6.01 -12.18 -14.17
C CYS A 389 7.30 -11.68 -14.82
N VAL A 390 7.69 -12.27 -15.96
CA VAL A 390 8.86 -11.87 -16.74
C VAL A 390 8.65 -10.49 -17.36
N GLU A 391 7.47 -10.21 -17.93
CA GLU A 391 7.13 -8.88 -18.44
C GLU A 391 7.15 -7.81 -17.34
N HIS A 392 6.63 -8.15 -16.15
CA HIS A 392 6.68 -7.25 -15.00
C HIS A 392 8.12 -6.94 -14.59
N ALA A 393 8.99 -7.96 -14.51
CA ALA A 393 10.40 -7.78 -14.20
C ALA A 393 11.12 -6.92 -15.25
N ILE A 394 10.86 -7.16 -16.54
CA ILE A 394 11.38 -6.31 -17.63
C ILE A 394 10.95 -4.85 -17.42
N ALA A 395 9.68 -4.61 -17.09
CA ALA A 395 9.16 -3.28 -16.86
C ALA A 395 9.79 -2.58 -15.65
N ILE A 396 10.10 -3.31 -14.58
CA ILE A 396 10.83 -2.78 -13.41
C ILE A 396 12.23 -2.34 -13.82
N VAL A 397 12.97 -3.18 -14.57
CA VAL A 397 14.32 -2.82 -15.06
C VAL A 397 14.29 -1.60 -15.97
N GLN A 398 13.22 -1.45 -16.74
CA GLN A 398 12.97 -0.32 -17.64
C GLN A 398 12.45 0.94 -16.92
N GLY A 399 12.24 0.91 -15.59
CA GLY A 399 11.74 2.05 -14.82
C GLY A 399 10.26 2.38 -15.06
N LEU A 400 9.48 1.41 -15.55
CA LEU A 400 8.04 1.53 -15.78
C LEU A 400 7.20 0.98 -14.62
N ALA A 401 7.78 0.14 -13.77
CA ALA A 401 7.08 -0.56 -12.71
C ALA A 401 7.91 -0.65 -11.43
N GLU A 402 7.25 -0.99 -10.32
CA GLU A 402 7.84 -1.17 -8.99
C GLU A 402 7.55 -2.58 -8.48
N ASN A 403 8.42 -3.12 -7.62
CA ASN A 403 8.27 -4.46 -7.05
C ASN A 403 6.96 -4.60 -6.26
N GLU A 404 6.56 -3.53 -5.57
CA GLU A 404 5.33 -3.42 -4.77
C GLU A 404 4.05 -3.61 -5.58
N MET A 405 4.11 -3.57 -6.91
CA MET A 405 2.96 -3.89 -7.77
C MET A 405 2.63 -5.38 -7.78
N CYS A 406 3.59 -6.25 -7.43
CA CYS A 406 3.37 -7.68 -7.34
C CYS A 406 2.58 -8.03 -6.06
N LEU A 407 1.31 -8.42 -6.22
CA LEU A 407 0.41 -8.66 -5.09
C LEU A 407 0.94 -9.69 -4.08
N PRO A 408 1.42 -10.89 -4.48
CA PRO A 408 2.00 -11.85 -3.52
C PRO A 408 3.18 -11.28 -2.74
N PHE A 409 4.12 -10.62 -3.43
CA PHE A 409 5.27 -9.96 -2.81
C PHE A 409 4.85 -8.87 -1.81
N ALA A 410 3.86 -8.05 -2.19
CA ALA A 410 3.35 -6.99 -1.33
C ALA A 410 2.70 -7.56 -0.05
N ILE A 411 1.93 -8.65 -0.17
CA ILE A 411 1.31 -9.34 0.97
C ILE A 411 2.38 -9.90 1.91
N GLU A 412 3.38 -10.59 1.36
CA GLU A 412 4.47 -11.16 2.16
C GLU A 412 5.28 -10.08 2.90
N LYS A 413 5.62 -9.00 2.20
CA LYS A 413 6.29 -7.83 2.79
C LYS A 413 5.45 -7.19 3.90
N LEU A 414 4.13 -7.17 3.74
CA LEU A 414 3.18 -6.70 4.76
C LEU A 414 3.22 -7.61 5.99
N HIS A 415 3.13 -8.93 5.82
CA HIS A 415 3.21 -9.89 6.94
C HIS A 415 4.53 -9.76 7.71
N GLN A 416 5.66 -9.71 7.01
CA GLN A 416 6.98 -9.50 7.63
C GLN A 416 7.06 -8.18 8.41
N SER A 417 6.47 -7.11 7.87
CA SER A 417 6.43 -5.81 8.55
C SER A 417 5.56 -5.83 9.81
N VAL A 418 4.40 -6.52 9.76
CA VAL A 418 3.52 -6.71 10.92
C VAL A 418 4.20 -7.54 12.00
N GLU A 419 4.89 -8.63 11.63
CA GLU A 419 5.64 -9.45 12.57
C GLU A 419 6.75 -8.66 13.28
N LYS A 420 7.55 -7.91 12.50
CA LYS A 420 8.60 -7.04 13.05
C LYS A 420 8.04 -5.97 13.98
N LEU A 421 6.89 -5.39 13.64
CA LEU A 421 6.22 -4.39 14.48
C LEU A 421 5.72 -5.01 15.79
N ASN A 422 5.17 -6.23 15.75
CA ASN A 422 4.71 -6.95 16.95
C ASN A 422 5.86 -7.27 17.89
N LEU A 423 7.00 -7.74 17.36
CA LEU A 423 8.21 -7.98 18.15
C LEU A 423 8.70 -6.69 18.83
N SER A 424 8.79 -5.59 18.08
CA SER A 424 9.19 -4.29 18.62
C SER A 424 8.23 -3.77 19.70
N ASN A 425 6.92 -3.97 19.53
CA ASN A 425 5.92 -3.62 20.55
C ASN A 425 6.07 -4.46 21.83
N LEU A 426 6.42 -5.74 21.72
CA LEU A 426 6.67 -6.61 22.87
C LEU A 426 7.91 -6.16 23.65
N GLU A 427 9.01 -5.85 22.95
CA GLU A 427 10.23 -5.30 23.54
C GLU A 427 9.98 -3.95 24.24
N LEU A 428 9.17 -3.08 23.63
CA LEU A 428 8.79 -1.81 24.25
C LEU A 428 7.95 -2.01 25.51
N ALA A 429 7.05 -3.00 25.53
CA ALA A 429 6.23 -3.31 26.68
C ALA A 429 7.07 -3.84 27.86
N THR A 430 8.01 -4.76 27.60
CA THR A 430 8.90 -5.29 28.65
C THR A 430 9.83 -4.21 29.21
N ALA A 431 10.40 -3.37 28.34
CA ALA A 431 11.25 -2.24 28.77
C ALA A 431 10.48 -1.23 29.63
N ARG A 432 9.23 -0.91 29.26
CA ARG A 432 8.36 -0.02 30.06
C ARG A 432 8.05 -0.58 31.43
N GLU A 433 7.77 -1.88 31.54
CA GLU A 433 7.47 -2.50 32.83
C GLU A 433 8.70 -2.53 33.74
N ALA A 434 9.88 -2.88 33.19
CA ALA A 434 11.13 -2.80 33.93
C ALA A 434 11.43 -1.38 34.44
N LEU A 435 11.15 -0.36 33.62
CA LEU A 435 11.34 1.04 34.00
C LEU A 435 10.39 1.46 35.12
N LYS A 436 9.10 1.09 35.07
CA LYS A 436 8.15 1.35 36.17
C LYS A 436 8.59 0.72 37.49
N GLN A 437 9.09 -0.51 37.44
CA GLN A 437 9.60 -1.18 38.64
C GLN A 437 10.85 -0.48 39.19
N SER A 438 11.76 -0.06 38.31
CA SER A 438 12.95 0.71 38.69
C SER A 438 12.59 2.06 39.32
N GLU A 439 11.65 2.81 38.74
CA GLU A 439 11.15 4.08 39.28
C GLU A 439 10.54 3.90 40.67
N LYS A 440 9.69 2.88 40.85
CA LYS A 440 9.06 2.58 42.15
C LYS A 440 10.11 2.30 43.23
N LEU A 441 11.16 1.54 42.89
CA LEU A 441 12.25 1.24 43.81
C LEU A 441 13.09 2.48 44.14
N ALA A 442 13.41 3.32 43.15
CA ALA A 442 14.17 4.55 43.36
C ALA A 442 13.42 5.55 44.27
N HIS A 443 12.12 5.75 44.03
CA HIS A 443 11.28 6.61 44.87
C HIS A 443 11.18 6.09 46.32
N MET A 444 11.02 4.78 46.50
CA MET A 444 11.04 4.17 47.83
C MET A 444 12.39 4.39 48.54
N GLY A 445 13.51 4.26 47.83
CA GLY A 445 14.84 4.50 48.39
C GLY A 445 15.02 5.94 48.90
N GLN A 446 14.61 6.93 48.10
CA GLN A 446 14.74 8.35 48.44
C GLN A 446 13.87 8.73 49.65
N LEU A 447 12.61 8.30 49.69
CA LEU A 447 11.69 8.57 50.81
C LEU A 447 12.18 7.95 52.12
N SER A 448 12.66 6.70 52.05
CA SER A 448 13.17 5.96 53.22
C SER A 448 14.37 6.65 53.87
N ALA A 449 15.26 7.25 53.08
CA ALA A 449 16.42 7.98 53.60
C ALA A 449 16.03 9.27 54.35
N GLY A 450 15.06 10.02 53.82
CA GLY A 450 14.56 11.25 54.45
C GLY A 450 13.80 10.96 55.74
N ILE A 451 12.83 10.04 55.68
CA ILE A 451 12.02 9.63 56.84
C ILE A 451 12.91 9.14 57.98
N ALA A 452 13.94 8.36 57.65
CA ALA A 452 14.80 7.80 58.68
C ALA A 452 15.67 8.83 59.39
N HIS A 453 16.16 9.84 58.67
CA HIS A 453 16.89 10.93 59.30
C HIS A 453 15.98 11.77 60.22
N GLU A 454 14.77 12.08 59.76
CA GLU A 454 13.83 12.90 60.52
C GLU A 454 13.24 12.18 61.74
N LEU A 455 13.06 10.86 61.71
CA LEU A 455 12.56 10.08 62.85
C LEU A 455 13.64 9.70 63.85
N ASN A 456 14.87 9.40 63.41
CA ASN A 456 15.96 9.02 64.33
C ASN A 456 16.34 10.16 65.27
N ASN A 457 16.18 11.42 64.84
CA ASN A 457 16.50 12.60 65.64
C ASN A 457 15.60 12.75 66.89
N PRO A 458 14.26 12.86 66.78
CA PRO A 458 13.39 12.95 67.95
C PRO A 458 13.43 11.69 68.81
N LEU A 459 13.56 10.50 68.21
CA LEU A 459 13.76 9.25 68.97
C LEU A 459 15.05 9.29 69.79
N GLY A 460 16.13 9.91 69.29
CA GLY A 460 17.36 10.15 70.06
C GLY A 460 17.14 11.04 71.26
N VAL A 461 16.38 12.12 71.08
CA VAL A 461 16.05 13.03 72.17
C VAL A 461 15.20 12.32 73.24
N ILE A 462 14.18 11.56 72.84
CA ILE A 462 13.33 10.78 73.75
C ILE A 462 14.17 9.77 74.53
N THR A 463 14.95 8.92 73.84
CA THR A 463 15.82 7.92 74.50
C THR A 463 16.80 8.59 75.47
N MET A 464 17.40 9.73 75.10
CA MET A 464 18.36 10.44 75.95
C MET A 464 17.71 10.97 77.24
N TYR A 465 16.61 11.72 77.13
CA TYR A 465 15.94 12.27 78.31
C TYR A 465 15.31 11.19 79.19
N SER A 466 14.76 10.13 78.59
CA SER A 466 14.22 9.00 79.35
C SER A 466 15.32 8.28 80.14
N ASN A 467 16.50 8.07 79.56
CA ASN A 467 17.65 7.50 80.28
C ASN A 467 18.17 8.42 81.41
N LEU A 468 18.23 9.73 81.19
CA LEU A 468 18.62 10.69 82.26
C LEU A 468 17.65 10.64 83.44
N LEU A 469 16.34 10.61 83.17
CA LEU A 469 15.31 10.49 84.22
C LEU A 469 15.36 9.13 84.92
N LEU A 470 15.72 8.05 84.21
CA LEU A 470 15.93 6.72 84.80
C LEU A 470 17.09 6.70 85.80
N ASP A 471 18.15 7.45 85.55
CA ASP A 471 19.31 7.54 86.44
C ASP A 471 19.00 8.37 87.70
N GLU A 472 18.09 9.34 87.62
CA GLU A 472 17.74 10.24 88.72
C GLU A 472 16.55 9.76 89.58
N THR A 473 15.64 8.94 89.03
CA THR A 473 14.41 8.55 89.72
C THR A 473 14.61 7.43 90.76
N LYS A 474 14.01 7.61 91.94
CA LYS A 474 13.94 6.58 93.00
C LYS A 474 12.55 5.94 93.11
N ASP A 475 11.58 6.43 92.34
CA ASP A 475 10.22 5.90 92.30
C ASP A 475 10.18 4.68 91.37
N THR A 476 9.85 3.52 91.94
CA THR A 476 9.78 2.24 91.22
C THR A 476 8.71 2.23 90.12
N THR A 477 7.63 2.99 90.25
CA THR A 477 6.57 3.04 89.24
C THR A 477 6.99 3.92 88.07
N ALA A 478 7.49 5.13 88.34
CA ALA A 478 8.02 6.03 87.30
C ALA A 478 9.21 5.41 86.54
N ARG A 479 10.03 4.59 87.21
CA ARG A 479 11.12 3.86 86.58
C ARG A 479 10.61 2.84 85.54
N GLY A 480 9.58 2.07 85.86
CA GLY A 480 8.98 1.10 84.93
C GLY A 480 8.40 1.78 83.68
N ASP A 481 7.72 2.92 83.85
CA ASP A 481 7.19 3.70 82.74
C ASP A 481 8.29 4.26 81.83
N LEU A 482 9.40 4.75 82.41
CA LEU A 482 10.54 5.27 81.65
C LEU A 482 11.31 4.16 80.91
N GLU A 483 11.48 2.99 81.50
CA GLU A 483 12.08 1.81 80.85
C GLU A 483 11.25 1.41 79.61
N LEU A 484 9.92 1.42 79.74
CA LEU A 484 9.02 1.16 78.61
C LEU A 484 9.14 2.21 77.50
N ILE A 485 9.30 3.50 77.84
CA ILE A 485 9.49 4.57 76.84
C ILE A 485 10.81 4.37 76.07
N VAL A 486 11.91 4.03 76.76
CA VAL A 486 13.20 3.72 76.12
C VAL A 486 13.06 2.53 75.18
N GLU A 487 12.41 1.45 75.64
CA GLU A 487 12.18 0.27 74.83
C GLU A 487 11.38 0.59 73.55
N GLN A 488 10.29 1.36 73.66
CA GLN A 488 9.50 1.74 72.50
C GLN A 488 10.25 2.71 71.55
N ALA A 489 11.05 3.63 72.09
CA ALA A 489 11.86 4.53 71.27
C ALA A 489 12.94 3.78 70.48
N ASP A 490 13.62 2.82 71.10
CA ASP A 490 14.60 1.96 70.45
C ASP A 490 13.96 1.02 69.43
N ARG A 491 12.75 0.53 69.72
CA ARG A 491 11.96 -0.26 68.77
C ARG A 491 11.62 0.56 67.51
N CYS A 492 11.15 1.79 67.67
CA CYS A 492 10.91 2.71 66.55
C CYS A 492 12.20 2.96 65.75
N ARG A 493 13.33 3.19 66.43
CA ARG A 493 14.64 3.38 65.79
C ARG A 493 15.07 2.15 64.98
N LYS A 494 14.84 0.94 65.49
CA LYS A 494 15.12 -0.32 64.77
C LYS A 494 14.25 -0.48 63.53
N ILE A 495 12.96 -0.14 63.60
CA ILE A 495 12.04 -0.19 62.44
C ILE A 495 12.52 0.80 61.35
N VAL A 496 12.84 2.02 61.76
CA VAL A 496 13.36 3.08 60.89
C VAL A 496 14.71 2.70 60.27
N GLY A 497 15.61 2.11 61.06
CA GLY A 497 16.89 1.60 60.58
C GLY A 497 16.73 0.45 59.57
N GLY A 498 15.73 -0.41 59.76
CA GLY A 498 15.36 -1.45 58.79
C GLY A 498 14.91 -0.87 57.44
N LEU A 499 14.12 0.21 57.46
CA LEU A 499 13.70 0.93 56.26
C LEU A 499 14.89 1.61 55.54
N LEU A 500 15.83 2.17 56.29
CA LEU A 500 17.05 2.79 55.74
C LEU A 500 18.00 1.76 55.11
N ASN A 501 18.18 0.59 55.73
CA ASN A 501 18.99 -0.50 55.19
C ASN A 501 18.43 -1.06 53.88
N PHE A 502 17.10 -1.10 53.75
CA PHE A 502 16.42 -1.44 52.49
C PHE A 502 16.73 -0.42 51.36
N ALA A 503 17.04 0.83 51.70
CA ALA A 503 17.26 1.90 50.74
C ALA A 503 18.74 2.21 50.43
N ARG A 504 19.69 1.91 51.33
CA ARG A 504 21.06 2.45 51.28
C ARG A 504 22.17 1.54 50.75
N LYS A 505 21.90 0.30 50.35
CA LYS A 505 22.94 -0.56 49.79
C LYS A 505 22.49 -1.09 48.44
N ASN A 506 22.90 -0.42 47.36
CA ASN A 506 22.71 -0.86 45.96
C ASN A 506 23.98 -1.48 45.35
N GLN A 507 25.05 -1.67 46.13
CA GLN A 507 26.30 -2.29 45.65
C GLN A 507 26.55 -3.58 46.43
N VAL A 508 26.61 -4.69 45.70
CA VAL A 508 26.96 -6.02 46.22
C VAL A 508 28.47 -6.16 46.19
N ARG A 509 29.08 -6.50 47.32
CA ARG A 509 30.52 -6.84 47.37
C ARG A 509 30.67 -8.35 47.32
N HIS A 510 30.92 -8.88 46.12
CA HIS A 510 31.14 -10.32 45.95
C HIS A 510 32.44 -10.77 46.62
N VAL A 511 32.33 -11.73 47.52
CA VAL A 511 33.45 -12.41 48.19
C VAL A 511 33.26 -13.91 48.01
N GLU A 512 34.33 -14.60 47.65
CA GLU A 512 34.33 -16.06 47.56
C GLU A 512 34.04 -16.66 48.93
N THR A 513 32.92 -17.37 49.04
CA THR A 513 32.36 -17.88 50.29
C THR A 513 32.07 -19.36 50.15
N ASN A 514 32.50 -20.16 51.13
CA ASN A 514 32.13 -21.57 51.22
C ASN A 514 30.68 -21.68 51.75
N LEU A 515 29.76 -22.10 50.90
CA LEU A 515 28.32 -22.07 51.15
C LEU A 515 27.88 -23.02 52.27
N GLU A 516 28.53 -24.17 52.38
CA GLU A 516 28.29 -25.13 53.46
C GLU A 516 28.63 -24.52 54.83
N LYS A 517 29.86 -24.02 54.99
CA LYS A 517 30.27 -23.33 56.23
C LYS A 517 29.41 -22.11 56.54
N PHE A 518 28.98 -21.41 55.51
CA PHE A 518 28.15 -20.22 55.63
C PHE A 518 26.74 -20.54 56.14
N ALA A 519 26.09 -21.57 55.60
CA ALA A 519 24.79 -22.04 56.07
C ALA A 519 24.85 -22.61 57.50
N THR A 520 25.94 -23.29 57.87
CA THR A 520 26.14 -23.69 59.27
C THR A 520 26.26 -22.47 60.20
N ARG A 521 26.94 -21.40 59.74
CA ARG A 521 27.11 -20.16 60.52
C ARG A 521 25.79 -19.39 60.68
N SER A 522 24.90 -19.41 59.68
CA SER A 522 23.60 -18.73 59.80
C SER A 522 22.72 -19.38 60.88
N ILE A 523 22.65 -20.71 60.90
CA ILE A 523 21.94 -21.47 61.94
C ILE A 523 22.49 -21.16 63.34
N GLN A 524 23.83 -21.12 63.51
CA GLN A 524 24.47 -20.78 64.78
C GLN A 524 24.19 -19.34 65.24
N SER A 525 23.77 -18.46 64.32
CA SER A 525 23.49 -17.05 64.59
C SER A 525 22.04 -16.80 65.02
N ILE A 526 21.20 -17.84 65.09
CA ILE A 526 19.81 -17.76 65.53
C ILE A 526 19.58 -18.52 66.84
N VAL A 527 18.58 -18.11 67.61
CA VAL A 527 18.18 -18.82 68.85
C VAL A 527 17.25 -19.95 68.46
N LEU A 528 17.67 -21.19 68.69
CA LEU A 528 16.89 -22.40 68.41
C LEU A 528 16.21 -22.91 69.69
N PRO A 529 14.88 -23.02 69.72
CA PRO A 529 14.13 -23.72 70.77
C PRO A 529 14.50 -25.22 70.83
N GLU A 530 14.46 -25.83 72.03
CA GLU A 530 14.78 -27.25 72.24
C GLU A 530 13.84 -28.22 71.46
N ASN A 531 12.66 -27.76 71.04
CA ASN A 531 11.67 -28.52 70.28
C ASN A 531 11.83 -28.42 68.75
N ILE A 532 12.90 -27.80 68.24
CA ILE A 532 13.18 -27.72 66.79
C ILE A 532 14.43 -28.52 66.45
N THR A 533 14.30 -29.46 65.51
CA THR A 533 15.43 -30.23 64.96
C THR A 533 15.89 -29.60 63.65
N VAL A 534 17.19 -29.42 63.47
CA VAL A 534 17.77 -28.90 62.23
C VAL A 534 18.36 -30.05 61.41
N ASP A 535 17.92 -30.21 60.17
CA ASP A 535 18.43 -31.19 59.20
C ASP A 535 19.17 -30.46 58.07
N MET A 536 20.45 -30.75 57.87
CA MET A 536 21.27 -30.10 56.85
C MET A 536 21.71 -31.12 55.81
N LYS A 537 21.34 -30.87 54.54
CA LYS A 537 21.70 -31.72 53.40
C LYS A 537 22.53 -30.92 52.40
N VAL A 538 23.68 -31.46 52.03
CA VAL A 538 24.60 -30.82 51.10
C VAL A 538 24.80 -31.74 49.89
N GLU A 539 24.27 -31.33 48.75
CA GLU A 539 24.38 -32.01 47.45
C GLU A 539 25.17 -31.12 46.48
N MET A 540 26.46 -30.93 46.75
CA MET A 540 27.36 -30.06 45.97
C MET A 540 28.76 -30.66 45.85
N ASN A 541 29.37 -30.58 44.67
CA ASN A 541 30.78 -30.94 44.45
C ASN A 541 31.72 -29.76 44.73
N ASP A 542 31.35 -28.55 44.30
CA ASP A 542 32.09 -27.31 44.58
C ASP A 542 31.29 -26.39 45.53
N PRO A 543 31.72 -26.21 46.80
CA PRO A 543 30.99 -25.41 47.78
C PRO A 543 31.23 -23.89 47.67
N PHE A 544 32.07 -23.39 46.76
CA PHE A 544 32.41 -21.97 46.69
C PHE A 544 31.46 -21.16 45.78
N VAL A 545 31.05 -19.98 46.26
CA VAL A 545 30.17 -19.03 45.56
C VAL A 545 30.59 -17.57 45.83
N TYR A 546 30.45 -16.69 44.85
CA TYR A 546 30.74 -15.26 44.98
C TYR A 546 29.51 -14.47 45.44
N ILE A 547 29.42 -14.17 46.74
CA ILE A 547 28.28 -13.46 47.35
C ILE A 547 28.75 -12.36 48.31
N ASP A 548 27.88 -11.38 48.61
CA ASP A 548 28.08 -10.49 49.76
C ASP A 548 27.66 -11.23 51.03
N SER A 549 28.66 -11.66 51.81
CA SER A 549 28.44 -12.50 52.99
C SER A 549 27.55 -11.82 54.04
N ASP A 550 27.59 -10.49 54.15
CA ASP A 550 26.83 -9.78 55.18
C ASP A 550 25.35 -9.65 54.76
N GLN A 551 25.12 -9.29 53.49
CA GLN A 551 23.76 -9.21 52.95
C GLN A 551 23.08 -10.57 52.90
N MET A 552 23.79 -11.61 52.42
CA MET A 552 23.23 -12.96 52.36
C MET A 552 23.03 -13.58 53.74
N MET A 553 23.83 -13.20 54.74
CA MET A 553 23.63 -13.67 56.13
C MET A 553 22.32 -13.10 56.68
N GLN A 554 21.99 -11.86 56.31
CA GLN A 554 20.70 -11.26 56.63
C GLN A 554 19.53 -11.99 55.94
N VAL A 555 19.71 -12.44 54.70
CA VAL A 555 18.69 -13.25 53.98
C VAL A 555 18.44 -14.58 54.71
N LEU A 556 19.50 -15.35 54.98
CA LEU A 556 19.36 -16.67 55.60
C LEU A 556 18.76 -16.55 57.00
N THR A 557 19.32 -15.70 57.86
CA THR A 557 18.83 -15.56 59.24
C THR A 557 17.39 -15.05 59.33
N ASN A 558 16.93 -14.23 58.38
CA ASN A 558 15.52 -13.80 58.32
C ASN A 558 14.57 -14.93 57.92
N LEU A 559 14.96 -15.74 56.94
CA LEU A 559 14.15 -16.88 56.48
C LEU A 559 14.13 -17.99 57.55
N GLU A 560 15.28 -18.30 58.15
CA GLU A 560 15.40 -19.27 59.23
C GLU A 560 14.59 -18.86 60.48
N LYS A 561 14.63 -17.58 60.88
CA LYS A 561 13.78 -17.08 61.97
C LYS A 561 12.30 -17.20 61.65
N ASN A 562 11.88 -16.84 60.44
CA ASN A 562 10.49 -16.99 60.02
C ASN A 562 10.05 -18.46 60.02
N ALA A 563 10.94 -19.37 59.61
CA ALA A 563 10.69 -20.81 59.64
C ALA A 563 10.53 -21.33 61.09
N VAL A 564 11.43 -20.93 62.00
CA VAL A 564 11.34 -21.25 63.44
C VAL A 564 10.04 -20.74 64.06
N GLU A 565 9.67 -19.50 63.76
CA GLU A 565 8.44 -18.89 64.29
C GLU A 565 7.16 -19.53 63.73
N ALA A 566 7.21 -20.15 62.55
CA ALA A 566 6.10 -20.89 61.96
C ALA A 566 5.88 -22.28 62.59
N MET A 567 6.76 -22.72 63.50
CA MET A 567 6.73 -24.03 64.17
C MET A 567 6.63 -23.91 65.71
N PRO A 568 5.57 -23.28 66.27
CA PRO A 568 5.47 -23.02 67.71
C PRO A 568 5.41 -24.30 68.57
N GLU A 569 4.83 -25.39 68.05
CA GLU A 569 4.73 -26.68 68.74
C GLU A 569 5.96 -27.57 68.56
N GLY A 570 6.97 -27.10 67.82
CA GLY A 570 8.16 -27.86 67.43
C GLY A 570 8.06 -28.41 66.01
N GLY A 571 9.20 -28.78 65.43
CA GLY A 571 9.27 -29.18 64.02
C GLY A 571 10.68 -29.44 63.51
N VAL A 572 10.81 -29.57 62.20
CA VAL A 572 12.07 -29.84 61.50
C VAL A 572 12.35 -28.69 60.52
N LEU A 573 13.44 -27.95 60.78
CA LEU A 573 14.00 -26.99 59.83
C LEU A 573 15.01 -27.72 58.94
N THR A 574 14.70 -27.89 57.65
CA THR A 574 15.62 -28.53 56.70
C THR A 574 16.29 -27.48 55.81
N ILE A 575 17.62 -27.48 55.77
CA ILE A 575 18.42 -26.67 54.83
C ILE A 575 19.05 -27.59 53.80
N GLU A 576 18.65 -27.49 52.52
CA GLU A 576 19.28 -28.23 51.42
C GLU A 576 20.08 -27.29 50.52
N LEU A 577 21.34 -27.63 50.29
CA LEU A 577 22.22 -26.94 49.34
C LEU A 577 22.36 -27.82 48.10
N LYS A 578 22.00 -27.30 46.92
CA LYS A 578 22.07 -28.04 45.65
C LYS A 578 22.90 -27.31 44.62
N GLU A 579 23.73 -28.07 43.92
CA GLU A 579 24.50 -27.60 42.79
C GLU A 579 23.73 -27.76 41.47
N LYS A 580 23.66 -26.68 40.68
CA LYS A 580 23.32 -26.69 39.25
C LYS A 580 24.53 -26.18 38.45
N ARG A 581 24.57 -26.45 37.13
CA ARG A 581 25.76 -26.22 36.28
C ARG A 581 26.45 -24.86 36.54
N ASP A 582 25.71 -23.76 36.48
CA ASP A 582 26.23 -22.38 36.69
C ASP A 582 25.56 -21.64 37.86
N GLU A 583 24.73 -22.33 38.63
CA GLU A 583 23.89 -21.76 39.69
C GLU A 583 23.96 -22.63 40.95
N VAL A 584 23.76 -22.03 42.12
CA VAL A 584 23.59 -22.74 43.39
C VAL A 584 22.18 -22.48 43.91
N GLU A 585 21.56 -23.51 44.48
CA GLU A 585 20.27 -23.41 45.14
C GLU A 585 20.38 -23.63 46.65
N ILE A 586 19.74 -22.75 47.41
CA ILE A 586 19.59 -22.84 48.86
C ILE A 586 18.11 -23.03 49.15
N HIS A 587 17.75 -24.18 49.69
CA HIS A 587 16.38 -24.53 50.08
C HIS A 587 16.27 -24.42 51.60
N ILE A 588 15.38 -23.58 52.10
CA ILE A 588 15.06 -23.46 53.53
C ILE A 588 13.63 -23.92 53.70
N LYS A 589 13.44 -25.09 54.33
CA LYS A 589 12.16 -25.79 54.46
C LYS A 589 11.75 -25.90 55.93
N ASP A 590 10.53 -25.50 56.23
CA ASP A 590 9.86 -25.79 57.50
C ASP A 590 8.68 -26.74 57.29
N ASN A 591 8.30 -27.46 58.35
CA ASN A 591 7.06 -28.25 58.43
C ASN A 591 6.02 -27.57 59.34
N GLY A 592 6.01 -26.23 59.36
CA GLY A 592 5.12 -25.43 60.18
C GLY A 592 3.73 -25.26 59.60
N THR A 593 3.09 -24.14 59.93
CA THR A 593 1.69 -23.87 59.55
C THR A 593 1.48 -23.57 58.06
N GLY A 594 2.55 -23.31 57.30
CA GLY A 594 2.47 -22.88 55.90
C GLY A 594 1.89 -21.46 55.71
N ILE A 595 1.85 -21.01 54.45
CA ILE A 595 1.34 -19.72 53.99
C ILE A 595 0.11 -19.97 53.12
N SER A 596 -0.99 -19.26 53.39
CA SER A 596 -2.23 -19.37 52.61
C SER A 596 -2.11 -18.75 51.22
N GLU A 597 -2.85 -19.29 50.23
CA GLU A 597 -2.87 -18.82 48.84
C GLU A 597 -3.17 -17.31 48.72
N GLU A 598 -4.11 -16.79 49.51
CA GLU A 598 -4.48 -15.36 49.50
C GLU A 598 -3.35 -14.42 49.92
N ASN A 599 -2.36 -14.93 50.66
CA ASN A 599 -1.23 -14.17 51.16
C ASN A 599 0.01 -14.30 50.26
N MET A 600 0.07 -15.31 49.38
CA MET A 600 1.24 -15.58 48.52
C MET A 600 1.64 -14.40 47.62
N GLU A 601 0.68 -13.62 47.13
CA GLU A 601 0.96 -12.43 46.33
C GLU A 601 1.41 -11.22 47.19
N LYS A 602 1.13 -11.24 48.49
CA LYS A 602 1.32 -10.10 49.40
C LYS A 602 2.59 -10.20 50.26
N ILE A 603 3.18 -11.38 50.43
CA ILE A 603 4.33 -11.61 51.34
C ILE A 603 5.59 -10.80 51.03
N PHE A 604 5.79 -10.35 49.78
CA PHE A 604 6.88 -9.45 49.40
C PHE A 604 6.48 -7.98 49.38
N THR A 605 5.25 -7.65 49.79
CA THR A 605 4.80 -6.27 49.96
C THR A 605 5.38 -5.71 51.26
N PRO A 606 6.06 -4.55 51.24
CA PRO A 606 6.55 -3.89 52.45
C PRO A 606 5.44 -3.67 53.49
N PHE A 607 5.77 -3.90 54.76
CA PHE A 607 4.88 -3.78 55.93
C PHE A 607 3.75 -4.82 56.02
N PHE A 608 3.63 -5.72 55.05
CA PHE A 608 2.72 -6.85 55.17
C PHE A 608 3.25 -7.85 56.20
N THR A 609 2.45 -8.17 57.22
CA THR A 609 2.77 -9.21 58.20
C THR A 609 1.51 -9.90 58.69
N THR A 610 1.59 -11.21 58.90
CA THR A 610 0.54 -12.03 59.50
C THR A 610 0.71 -12.17 61.02
N LYS A 611 1.75 -11.53 61.60
CA LYS A 611 2.08 -11.58 63.04
C LYS A 611 1.26 -10.54 63.83
N GLU A 612 1.05 -10.80 65.12
CA GLU A 612 0.36 -9.87 66.04
C GLU A 612 1.04 -8.47 66.06
N LEU A 613 0.23 -7.42 66.26
CA LEU A 613 0.67 -6.03 66.43
C LEU A 613 1.75 -5.93 67.50
N GLY A 614 3.02 -5.79 67.10
CA GLY A 614 4.11 -6.02 68.05
C GLY A 614 5.30 -6.76 67.47
N LYS A 615 5.01 -7.90 66.85
CA LYS A 615 5.96 -9.00 66.68
C LYS A 615 6.61 -9.09 65.30
N GLY A 616 6.10 -8.34 64.31
CA GLY A 616 6.64 -8.30 62.95
C GLY A 616 6.65 -6.90 62.35
N THR A 617 7.74 -6.53 61.67
CA THR A 617 7.85 -5.25 60.95
C THR A 617 7.32 -5.32 59.51
N GLY A 618 7.10 -6.54 58.98
CA GLY A 618 6.70 -6.76 57.58
C GLY A 618 7.75 -6.35 56.55
N LEU A 619 9.00 -6.09 56.98
CA LEU A 619 10.09 -5.65 56.09
C LEU A 619 11.11 -6.76 55.76
N GLY A 620 11.09 -7.89 56.48
CA GLY A 620 12.09 -8.95 56.34
C GLY A 620 12.06 -9.67 54.98
N LEU A 621 10.89 -10.15 54.54
CA LEU A 621 10.75 -10.84 53.26
C LEU A 621 10.97 -9.94 52.03
N PRO A 622 10.43 -8.70 51.99
CA PRO A 622 10.77 -7.75 50.92
C PRO A 622 12.28 -7.46 50.83
N LEU A 623 12.98 -7.38 51.98
CA LEU A 623 14.42 -7.21 52.01
C LEU A 623 15.15 -8.44 51.44
N CYS A 624 14.73 -9.65 51.81
CA CYS A 624 15.29 -10.88 51.24
C CYS A 624 15.13 -10.90 49.71
N TYR A 625 13.97 -10.50 49.19
CA TYR A 625 13.72 -10.39 47.75
C TYR A 625 14.67 -9.40 47.08
N GLY A 626 14.84 -8.21 47.66
CA GLY A 626 15.74 -7.18 47.14
C GLY A 626 17.19 -7.65 47.09
N ILE A 627 17.71 -8.22 48.19
CA ILE A 627 19.10 -8.71 48.26
C ILE A 627 19.34 -9.81 47.23
N VAL A 628 18.45 -10.80 47.13
CA VAL A 628 18.59 -11.91 46.15
C VAL A 628 18.57 -11.38 44.72
N LYS A 629 17.71 -10.40 44.41
CA LYS A 629 17.68 -9.77 43.08
C LYS A 629 18.94 -8.97 42.76
N MET A 630 19.51 -8.27 43.74
CA MET A 630 20.78 -7.57 43.57
C MET A 630 21.95 -8.51 43.28
N HIS A 631 21.89 -9.76 43.76
CA HIS A 631 22.85 -10.82 43.44
C HIS A 631 22.54 -11.55 42.12
N GLN A 632 21.69 -10.95 41.25
CA GLN A 632 21.19 -11.55 40.00
C GLN A 632 20.47 -12.90 40.22
N GLY A 633 19.98 -13.14 41.43
CA GLY A 633 19.31 -14.38 41.81
C GLY A 633 17.79 -14.36 41.66
N LYS A 634 17.19 -15.52 41.99
CA LYS A 634 15.74 -15.73 42.03
C LYS A 634 15.35 -16.32 43.38
N ILE A 635 14.20 -15.91 43.91
CA ILE A 635 13.60 -16.50 45.11
C ILE A 635 12.22 -17.03 44.72
N ASN A 636 12.01 -18.33 44.92
CA ASN A 636 10.76 -19.04 44.69
C ASN A 636 10.23 -19.61 46.00
N ILE A 637 8.93 -19.80 46.09
CA ILE A 637 8.27 -20.25 47.32
C ILE A 637 7.30 -21.36 46.96
N VAL A 638 7.39 -22.47 47.70
CA VAL A 638 6.41 -23.55 47.67
C VAL A 638 5.89 -23.68 49.10
N SER A 639 4.61 -23.43 49.32
CA SER A 639 4.00 -23.50 50.64
C SER A 639 2.66 -24.23 50.58
N ASN A 640 2.33 -24.95 51.65
CA ASN A 640 1.02 -25.55 51.85
C ASN A 640 0.54 -25.25 53.26
N SER A 641 -0.60 -24.57 53.38
CA SER A 641 -1.25 -24.28 54.67
C SER A 641 -2.49 -25.14 54.95
N MET A 642 -2.85 -26.05 54.03
CA MET A 642 -4.04 -26.89 54.14
C MET A 642 -3.62 -28.35 54.38
N PRO A 643 -3.89 -28.92 55.57
CA PRO A 643 -3.57 -30.32 55.87
C PRO A 643 -4.23 -31.32 54.90
N GLU A 644 -5.40 -30.97 54.32
CA GLU A 644 -6.06 -31.82 53.30
C GLU A 644 -5.25 -32.01 52.00
N ASN A 645 -4.34 -31.10 51.67
CA ASN A 645 -3.57 -31.11 50.42
C ASN A 645 -2.17 -31.71 50.56
N GLY A 646 -1.82 -32.23 51.75
CA GLY A 646 -0.52 -32.82 52.06
C GLY A 646 0.12 -32.22 53.33
N PRO A 647 1.42 -32.51 53.60
CA PRO A 647 2.10 -31.96 54.77
C PRO A 647 2.12 -30.42 54.71
N THR A 648 1.85 -29.77 55.84
CA THR A 648 1.92 -28.30 55.95
C THR A 648 3.36 -27.85 56.11
N GLY A 649 3.67 -26.66 55.59
CA GLY A 649 5.01 -26.10 55.66
C GLY A 649 5.34 -25.17 54.51
N THR A 650 6.50 -24.50 54.59
CA THR A 650 7.00 -23.60 53.55
C THR A 650 8.43 -23.95 53.15
N SER A 651 8.70 -23.87 51.84
CA SER A 651 10.02 -24.04 51.24
C SER A 651 10.38 -22.77 50.47
N PHE A 652 11.33 -22.00 50.99
CA PHE A 652 11.98 -20.92 50.25
C PHE A 652 13.15 -21.48 49.44
N ILE A 653 13.16 -21.23 48.14
CA ILE A 653 14.18 -21.70 47.20
C ILE A 653 14.89 -20.47 46.64
N ILE A 654 16.15 -20.27 47.03
CA ILE A 654 17.00 -19.18 46.54
C ILE A 654 17.95 -19.76 45.50
N THR A 655 17.92 -19.22 44.28
CA THR A 655 18.85 -19.57 43.19
C THR A 655 19.80 -18.40 42.96
N LEU A 656 21.12 -18.65 43.00
CA LEU A 656 22.16 -17.64 42.81
C LEU A 656 23.15 -18.08 41.71
N PRO A 657 23.65 -17.18 40.85
CA PRO A 657 24.73 -17.51 39.93
C PRO A 657 26.05 -17.75 40.69
N ARG A 658 26.84 -18.76 40.26
CA ARG A 658 28.14 -19.06 40.88
C ARG A 658 29.16 -17.94 40.72
N ASN A 659 29.18 -17.35 39.52
CA ASN A 659 30.11 -16.30 39.14
C ASN A 659 29.34 -15.16 38.45
N PRO A 660 28.88 -14.15 39.21
CA PRO A 660 28.24 -12.97 38.63
C PRO A 660 29.31 -12.17 37.86
N ALA A 661 29.07 -11.97 36.57
CA ALA A 661 29.97 -11.26 35.66
C ALA A 661 30.11 -9.76 35.99
#